data_AF-A0A672RME9-F1
#
_entry.id   AF-A0A672RME9-F1
#
_cell.length_a   1.000
_cell.length_b   1.000
_cell.length_c   1.000
_cell.angle_alpha   90.00
_cell.angle_beta   90.00
_cell.angle_gamma   90.00
#
_symmetry.space_group_name_H-M   'P 1'
#
loop_
_entity.id
_entity.type
_entity.pdbx_description
1 polymer ?
#
loop_
_entity_poly.entity_id
_entity_poly.type
_entity_poly.pdbx_seq_one_letter_code
_entity_poly.pdbx_strand_id
1 'polypeptide(L)'
;LLAWRQIRALSRDWWELIQGSDYFTETETQEDISEASLIIGVKRPPEEKVYPHKTYAFFSHTIKAQEANMGLLDDLLKKKIRLIDYEKMVDANGYRIVAFGQWAGVAGMINILHGLGLRFLALGHHTPFMHIGMAHNYRNVSQAVQAVRDCGYEISLGLMPKSIGPLTFVFTGTGNVSKGAQDIFNELPCEYVEPHELKEVSESGDMTKVYGTVISRHHHLIRKSDRLYDPLEYEIHPELYTSHFRETVSKYTRQLIGSPSAVITSNGKLTPKFEYIQKLRERRESEQILKKGGMKRVLLLGSGYVSGPVIEYLTRDAGTQVTVASNLLNQAEDMAAKYPNTIAVMLDITRQEGHLESLIKDHDIVISMLPYTFHPQVAKQCIKMKVNMVTASYLSPAMKELQKSAEDAGITIVNEMGLDPGIDHMLAMECIDQAKADGCTVESYSSFCGGLPAPECSDNPLRYKFSWSPYGVLLNTISPAIYLKDNQVISVPPGGALLDVTKPMDFIPGFNLEGFPNRDSTKYAEPYGIESPRTLIRGTLRFRGFSSAMSGFVKLGLINTEPCPLLGHTASPVSWKELLCKQIGLSTSVSSSVFEDAIYERIGRDDFRMQSLRWLGLLSEEPVPHAETILAAVAKHLEAKLSFAKGERDMVIMRNDVGIRHPTGELETKHISLVVYGDPNGYSAMAKTVGYPAAIAVRMVLNGELTTKGLVVPMTKNIYSPVLKRLQEEGLQCITKSTISE
;
A
#
# COMPACT_ATOMS: atom_id res chain seq x y z
N LEU A 1 -10.24 41.59 7.76
CA LEU A 1 -9.73 42.96 7.46
C LEU A 1 -8.69 43.49 8.47
N LEU A 2 -8.68 43.04 9.74
CA LEU A 2 -7.65 43.42 10.74
C LEU A 2 -6.28 42.72 10.60
N ALA A 3 -6.17 41.62 9.85
CA ALA A 3 -4.90 40.89 9.67
C ALA A 3 -3.93 41.53 8.64
N TRP A 4 -4.39 42.52 7.86
CA TRP A 4 -3.59 43.10 6.76
C TRP A 4 -2.74 44.32 7.16
N ARG A 5 -2.97 44.91 8.34
CA ARG A 5 -2.15 46.02 8.85
C ARG A 5 -0.87 45.60 9.58
N GLN A 6 -0.71 44.31 9.92
CA GLN A 6 0.49 43.77 10.57
C GLN A 6 1.68 43.55 9.62
N ILE A 7 1.51 43.80 8.31
CA ILE A 7 2.54 43.54 7.29
C ILE A 7 2.92 44.85 6.59
N ARG A 8 3.37 45.83 7.37
CA ARG A 8 4.18 46.95 6.85
C ARG A 8 5.57 47.03 7.49
N ALA A 9 5.90 46.12 8.41
CA ALA A 9 7.17 46.13 9.16
C ALA A 9 7.99 44.82 9.02
N LEU A 10 7.74 44.01 7.98
CA LEU A 10 8.46 42.74 7.79
C LEU A 10 9.88 42.86 7.22
N SER A 11 10.48 44.06 7.18
CA SER A 11 11.92 44.23 6.92
C SER A 11 12.74 44.60 8.17
N ARG A 12 12.12 45.05 9.26
CA ARG A 12 12.85 45.58 10.44
C ARG A 12 12.66 44.72 11.70
N ASP A 13 11.46 44.21 11.95
CA ASP A 13 11.16 43.52 13.21
C ASP A 13 11.67 42.06 13.25
N TRP A 14 11.86 41.42 12.08
CA TRP A 14 12.55 40.12 11.98
C TRP A 14 14.07 40.25 12.18
N TRP A 15 14.63 41.42 11.87
CA TRP A 15 16.05 41.69 11.99
C TRP A 15 16.48 41.83 13.46
N GLU A 16 15.69 42.52 14.28
CA GLU A 16 15.97 42.68 15.72
C GLU A 16 15.86 41.36 16.50
N LEU A 17 15.09 40.38 16.02
CA LEU A 17 14.97 39.05 16.63
C LEU A 17 16.13 38.09 16.26
N ILE A 18 16.87 38.37 15.19
CA ILE A 18 18.03 37.59 14.71
C ILE A 18 19.37 38.13 15.24
N GLN A 19 19.39 39.29 15.91
CA GLN A 19 20.61 39.86 16.52
C GLN A 19 21.28 38.97 17.59
N GLY A 20 20.67 37.84 17.97
CA GLY A 20 21.28 36.84 18.84
C GLY A 20 22.18 35.80 18.14
N SER A 21 22.33 35.85 16.81
CA SER A 21 23.20 34.91 16.07
C SER A 21 24.16 35.65 15.14
N ASP A 22 25.45 35.37 15.27
CA ASP A 22 26.62 35.98 14.59
C ASP A 22 26.63 35.87 13.04
N TYR A 23 25.52 35.54 12.38
CA TYR A 23 25.49 35.14 10.97
C TYR A 23 25.14 36.25 9.96
N PHE A 24 24.67 37.42 10.40
CA PHE A 24 24.28 38.50 9.48
C PHE A 24 24.67 39.88 10.03
N THR A 25 25.87 40.36 9.71
CA THR A 25 26.36 41.70 10.11
C THR A 25 26.40 42.71 8.95
N GLU A 26 26.05 42.33 7.72
CA GLU A 26 26.18 43.16 6.51
C GLU A 26 24.96 43.08 5.57
N THR A 27 23.75 43.36 6.04
CA THR A 27 22.56 43.43 5.14
C THR A 27 21.90 44.80 5.17
N GLU A 28 21.79 45.43 4.00
CA GLU A 28 21.00 46.65 3.80
C GLU A 28 19.51 46.32 3.66
N THR A 29 18.65 47.17 4.25
CA THR A 29 17.21 47.08 4.04
C THR A 29 16.82 47.83 2.77
N GLN A 30 16.18 47.15 1.83
CA GLN A 30 15.72 47.73 0.56
C GLN A 30 14.25 47.37 0.33
N GLU A 31 13.47 48.31 -0.20
CA GLU A 31 12.03 48.08 -0.49
C GLU A 31 11.80 47.29 -1.78
N ASP A 32 12.69 47.45 -2.76
CA ASP A 32 12.64 46.68 -4.00
C ASP A 32 13.34 45.34 -3.84
N ILE A 33 12.61 44.26 -4.11
CA ILE A 33 13.08 42.87 -4.05
C ILE A 33 13.24 42.26 -5.45
N SER A 34 13.13 43.07 -6.52
CA SER A 34 13.16 42.61 -7.91
C SER A 34 14.49 41.95 -8.30
N GLU A 35 15.60 42.39 -7.72
CA GLU A 35 16.94 41.83 -7.95
C GLU A 35 17.13 40.47 -7.25
N ALA A 36 16.33 40.15 -6.23
CA ALA A 36 16.48 38.91 -5.47
C ALA A 36 16.26 37.68 -6.36
N SER A 37 17.18 36.71 -6.27
CA SER A 37 17.04 35.41 -6.96
C SER A 37 16.19 34.41 -6.18
N LEU A 38 16.18 34.56 -4.85
CA LEU A 38 15.37 33.80 -3.90
C LEU A 38 14.64 34.76 -2.98
N ILE A 39 13.31 34.66 -2.94
CA ILE A 39 12.44 35.46 -2.08
C ILE A 39 11.88 34.56 -0.98
N ILE A 40 12.24 34.85 0.26
CA ILE A 40 11.94 34.06 1.45
C ILE A 40 10.85 34.78 2.25
N GLY A 41 9.79 34.07 2.64
CA GLY A 41 8.69 34.66 3.41
C GLY A 41 8.00 33.66 4.33
N VAL A 42 7.46 34.13 5.45
CA VAL A 42 6.70 33.26 6.37
C VAL A 42 5.30 32.98 5.83
N LYS A 43 4.71 33.91 5.08
CA LYS A 43 3.37 33.80 4.49
C LYS A 43 3.39 34.12 3.01
N ARG A 44 2.34 33.72 2.33
CA ARG A 44 2.17 33.96 0.90
C ARG A 44 2.25 35.46 0.55
N PRO A 45 2.92 35.82 -0.56
CA PRO A 45 2.80 37.16 -1.12
C PRO A 45 1.41 37.38 -1.72
N PRO A 46 0.94 38.63 -1.86
CA PRO A 46 -0.22 38.95 -2.67
C PRO A 46 -0.03 38.49 -4.13
N GLU A 47 -1.08 37.94 -4.75
CA GLU A 47 -1.04 37.35 -6.11
C GLU A 47 -0.50 38.33 -7.17
N GLU A 48 -0.83 39.61 -7.02
CA GLU A 48 -0.39 40.70 -7.90
C GLU A 48 1.10 41.07 -7.75
N LYS A 49 1.75 40.68 -6.63
CA LYS A 49 3.11 41.11 -6.27
C LYS A 49 4.18 40.04 -6.46
N VAL A 50 3.88 38.96 -7.17
CA VAL A 50 4.89 37.93 -7.49
C VAL A 50 5.57 38.21 -8.83
N TYR A 51 6.91 38.16 -8.81
CA TYR A 51 7.78 38.38 -9.96
C TYR A 51 7.98 37.10 -10.76
N PRO A 52 7.84 37.14 -12.10
CA PRO A 52 8.01 35.96 -12.94
C PRO A 52 9.45 35.44 -12.92
N HIS A 53 9.62 34.14 -13.17
CA HIS A 53 10.92 33.47 -13.28
C HIS A 53 11.83 33.53 -12.05
N LYS A 54 11.29 33.82 -10.86
CA LYS A 54 12.04 33.82 -9.60
C LYS A 54 11.83 32.52 -8.80
N THR A 55 12.62 32.35 -7.75
CA THR A 55 12.38 31.31 -6.74
C THR A 55 11.75 31.94 -5.50
N TYR A 56 10.67 31.36 -5.00
CA TYR A 56 10.02 31.76 -3.77
C TYR A 56 10.04 30.62 -2.76
N ALA A 57 10.26 30.93 -1.48
CA ALA A 57 10.20 29.98 -0.39
C ALA A 57 9.28 30.51 0.72
N PHE A 58 8.14 29.85 0.95
CA PHE A 58 7.16 30.22 1.98
C PHE A 58 6.17 29.09 2.28
N PHE A 59 5.40 29.21 3.38
CA PHE A 59 4.25 28.33 3.63
C PHE A 59 3.12 28.66 2.64
N SER A 60 3.07 27.94 1.53
CA SER A 60 2.11 28.23 0.45
C SER A 60 0.71 27.72 0.77
N HIS A 61 0.63 26.66 1.57
CA HIS A 61 -0.59 25.91 1.85
C HIS A 61 -1.31 25.39 0.58
N THR A 62 -0.66 25.41 -0.58
CA THR A 62 -1.20 24.90 -1.85
C THR A 62 -1.32 23.37 -1.82
N ILE A 63 -0.39 22.67 -1.16
CA ILE A 63 -0.46 21.21 -0.96
C ILE A 63 -1.67 20.76 -0.13
N LYS A 64 -2.26 21.68 0.65
CA LYS A 64 -3.51 21.44 1.40
C LYS A 64 -4.75 21.69 0.55
N ALA A 65 -4.58 22.06 -0.72
CA ALA A 65 -5.65 22.41 -1.67
C ALA A 65 -6.69 23.36 -1.04
N GLN A 66 -6.23 24.39 -0.33
CA GLN A 66 -7.14 25.41 0.19
C GLN A 66 -7.55 26.32 -0.96
N GLU A 67 -8.85 26.41 -1.26
CA GLU A 67 -9.43 27.18 -2.37
C GLU A 67 -8.84 28.60 -2.48
N ALA A 68 -8.73 29.29 -1.35
CA ALA A 68 -8.17 30.65 -1.29
C ALA A 68 -6.73 30.76 -1.78
N ASN A 69 -5.96 29.67 -1.86
CA ASN A 69 -4.56 29.63 -2.29
C ASN A 69 -4.36 29.05 -3.70
N MET A 70 -5.41 28.57 -4.35
CA MET A 70 -5.29 27.96 -5.69
C MET A 70 -5.06 29.01 -6.78
N GLY A 71 -5.64 30.22 -6.65
CA GLY A 71 -5.36 31.35 -7.55
C GLY A 71 -3.88 31.72 -7.58
N LEU A 72 -3.26 31.84 -6.40
CA LEU A 72 -1.80 31.99 -6.29
C LEU A 72 -1.05 30.87 -7.01
N LEU A 73 -1.42 29.59 -6.85
CA LEU A 73 -0.74 28.49 -7.52
C LEU A 73 -0.81 28.64 -9.06
N ASP A 74 -1.97 29.00 -9.59
CA ASP A 74 -2.15 29.26 -11.02
C ASP A 74 -1.23 30.38 -11.51
N ASP A 75 -1.11 31.45 -10.73
CA ASP A 75 -0.22 32.58 -11.05
C ASP A 75 1.25 32.21 -10.96
N LEU A 76 1.65 31.42 -9.96
CA LEU A 76 3.01 30.90 -9.85
C LEU A 76 3.38 30.04 -11.07
N LEU A 77 2.47 29.19 -11.53
CA LEU A 77 2.66 28.35 -12.71
C LEU A 77 2.74 29.19 -13.99
N LYS A 78 1.78 30.12 -14.21
CA LYS A 78 1.76 31.01 -15.38
C LYS A 78 3.03 31.85 -15.48
N LYS A 79 3.49 32.38 -14.35
CA LYS A 79 4.69 33.22 -14.24
C LYS A 79 5.99 32.41 -14.16
N LYS A 80 5.92 31.07 -14.29
CA LYS A 80 7.07 30.14 -14.27
C LYS A 80 7.95 30.32 -13.03
N ILE A 81 7.31 30.52 -11.88
CA ILE A 81 7.96 30.69 -10.59
C ILE A 81 8.27 29.32 -9.99
N ARG A 82 9.47 29.17 -9.42
CA ARG A 82 9.83 27.99 -8.62
C ARG A 82 9.38 28.21 -7.18
N LEU A 83 8.53 27.34 -6.67
CA LEU A 83 8.05 27.40 -5.28
C LEU A 83 8.74 26.32 -4.43
N ILE A 84 9.37 26.74 -3.34
CA ILE A 84 9.86 25.89 -2.25
C ILE A 84 8.84 26.01 -1.11
N ASP A 85 7.94 25.03 -1.00
CA ASP A 85 6.95 25.04 0.08
C ASP A 85 7.54 24.45 1.37
N TYR A 86 7.70 25.29 2.38
CA TYR A 86 8.17 24.89 3.71
C TYR A 86 7.33 23.77 4.33
N GLU A 87 6.06 23.64 3.92
CA GLU A 87 5.16 22.58 4.40
C GLU A 87 5.68 21.17 4.10
N LYS A 88 6.60 21.01 3.13
CA LYS A 88 7.15 19.73 2.68
C LYS A 88 8.61 19.50 3.06
N MET A 89 9.22 20.43 3.80
CA MET A 89 10.60 20.27 4.27
C MET A 89 10.65 19.29 5.45
N VAL A 90 11.29 18.15 5.22
CA VAL A 90 11.48 17.07 6.19
C VAL A 90 12.95 16.66 6.28
N ASP A 91 13.34 16.06 7.40
CA ASP A 91 14.66 15.40 7.53
C ASP A 91 14.67 14.00 6.86
N ALA A 92 15.79 13.30 6.98
CA ALA A 92 15.97 11.96 6.41
C ALA A 92 14.99 10.90 6.96
N ASN A 93 14.40 11.15 8.13
CA ASN A 93 13.43 10.28 8.78
C ASN A 93 11.98 10.72 8.51
N GLY A 94 11.77 11.76 7.70
CA GLY A 94 10.45 12.31 7.38
C GLY A 94 9.89 13.29 8.42
N TYR A 95 10.65 13.69 9.45
CA TYR A 95 10.19 14.69 10.42
C TYR A 95 10.26 16.09 9.84
N ARG A 96 9.19 16.86 10.01
CA ARG A 96 9.11 18.24 9.54
C ARG A 96 10.11 19.13 10.27
N ILE A 97 11.00 19.74 9.50
CA ILE A 97 12.08 20.61 10.04
C ILE A 97 11.68 22.09 10.13
N VAL A 98 10.68 22.53 9.35
CA VAL A 98 10.21 23.93 9.37
C VAL A 98 8.77 24.00 9.90
N ALA A 99 8.61 24.45 11.14
CA ALA A 99 7.32 24.61 11.83
C ALA A 99 7.30 25.86 12.72
N PHE A 100 6.11 26.29 13.16
CA PHE A 100 6.00 27.37 14.13
C PHE A 100 6.59 26.95 15.48
N GLY A 101 7.51 27.76 15.99
CA GLY A 101 8.15 27.55 17.30
C GLY A 101 7.32 28.07 18.47
N GLN A 102 7.90 27.96 19.67
CA GLN A 102 7.31 28.36 20.95
C GLN A 102 6.84 29.82 20.99
N TRP A 103 7.58 30.73 20.34
CA TRP A 103 7.25 32.16 20.27
C TRP A 103 5.89 32.48 19.63
N ALA A 104 5.41 31.65 18.70
CA ALA A 104 4.07 31.80 18.13
C ALA A 104 2.98 31.55 19.19
N GLY A 105 3.24 30.61 20.11
CA GLY A 105 2.40 30.33 21.26
C GLY A 105 2.36 31.50 22.23
N VAL A 106 3.53 32.04 22.58
CA VAL A 106 3.70 33.20 23.47
C VAL A 106 2.89 34.40 22.95
N ALA A 107 3.16 34.83 21.71
CA ALA A 107 2.47 35.96 21.11
C ALA A 107 0.96 35.70 20.94
N GLY A 108 0.60 34.47 20.57
CA GLY A 108 -0.79 34.04 20.44
C GLY A 108 -1.56 34.16 21.75
N MET A 109 -0.98 33.67 22.85
CA MET A 109 -1.61 33.70 24.16
C MET A 109 -1.79 35.12 24.71
N ILE A 110 -0.76 35.98 24.59
CA ILE A 110 -0.86 37.39 24.97
C ILE A 110 -2.03 38.07 24.24
N ASN A 111 -2.14 37.86 22.92
CA ASN A 111 -3.22 38.43 22.14
C ASN A 111 -4.60 37.84 22.50
N ILE A 112 -4.67 36.57 22.90
CA ILE A 112 -5.91 35.95 23.39
C ILE A 112 -6.34 36.61 24.70
N LEU A 113 -5.41 36.81 25.65
CA LEU A 113 -5.71 37.49 26.92
C LEU A 113 -6.16 38.94 26.70
N HIS A 114 -5.47 39.68 25.83
CA HIS A 114 -5.91 41.02 25.40
C HIS A 114 -7.33 40.99 24.81
N GLY A 115 -7.59 40.03 23.91
CA GLY A 115 -8.90 39.85 23.28
C GLY A 115 -10.01 39.52 24.29
N LEU A 116 -9.70 38.74 25.33
CA LEU A 116 -10.62 38.49 26.44
C LEU A 116 -10.93 39.77 27.22
N GLY A 117 -9.94 40.62 27.50
CA GLY A 117 -10.14 41.92 28.12
C GLY A 117 -11.13 42.80 27.34
N LEU A 118 -10.94 42.90 26.02
CA LEU A 118 -11.87 43.64 25.14
C LEU A 118 -13.28 43.01 25.12
N ARG A 119 -13.35 41.68 25.07
CA ARG A 119 -14.62 40.95 25.07
C ARG A 119 -15.40 41.20 26.36
N PHE A 120 -14.76 41.06 27.51
CA PHE A 120 -15.41 41.24 28.80
C PHE A 120 -15.83 42.69 29.02
N LEU A 121 -15.01 43.66 28.59
CA LEU A 121 -15.39 45.06 28.58
C LEU A 121 -16.66 45.30 27.74
N ALA A 122 -16.74 44.70 26.54
CA ALA A 122 -17.93 44.80 25.69
C ALA A 122 -19.18 44.13 26.30
N LEU A 123 -18.99 43.16 27.19
CA LEU A 123 -20.06 42.54 27.98
C LEU A 123 -20.40 43.31 29.27
N GLY A 124 -19.79 44.48 29.49
CA GLY A 124 -20.03 45.33 30.65
C GLY A 124 -19.26 44.92 31.91
N HIS A 125 -18.23 44.08 31.78
CA HIS A 125 -17.41 43.63 32.90
C HIS A 125 -16.04 44.32 32.90
N HIS A 126 -15.66 44.88 34.04
CA HIS A 126 -14.29 45.33 34.29
C HIS A 126 -13.46 44.14 34.78
N THR A 127 -12.39 43.78 34.05
CA THR A 127 -11.54 42.62 34.38
C THR A 127 -10.07 42.98 34.25
N PRO A 128 -9.17 42.37 35.04
CA PRO A 128 -7.72 42.57 34.95
C PRO A 128 -7.13 42.40 33.53
N PHE A 129 -7.73 41.53 32.70
CA PHE A 129 -7.30 41.31 31.32
C PHE A 129 -7.33 42.56 30.44
N MET A 130 -8.08 43.60 30.81
CA MET A 130 -8.14 44.87 30.06
C MET A 130 -6.81 45.62 30.03
N HIS A 131 -5.93 45.37 31.00
CA HIS A 131 -4.62 46.02 31.09
C HIS A 131 -3.56 45.37 30.20
N ILE A 132 -3.83 44.18 29.65
CA ILE A 132 -2.92 43.48 28.76
C ILE A 132 -3.07 44.09 27.35
N GLY A 133 -2.00 44.68 26.82
CA GLY A 133 -1.89 45.11 25.42
C GLY A 133 -1.63 43.95 24.45
N MET A 134 -1.78 44.21 23.15
CA MET A 134 -1.39 43.26 22.09
C MET A 134 0.12 42.98 22.14
N ALA A 135 0.54 41.78 21.77
CA ALA A 135 1.93 41.33 21.87
C ALA A 135 2.95 42.27 21.18
N HIS A 136 2.58 42.87 20.05
CA HIS A 136 3.44 43.80 19.30
C HIS A 136 3.57 45.19 19.92
N ASN A 137 2.80 45.51 20.96
CA ASN A 137 2.91 46.77 21.67
C ASN A 137 4.04 46.75 22.71
N TYR A 138 4.57 45.58 23.05
CA TYR A 138 5.69 45.43 23.98
C TYR A 138 7.01 45.40 23.23
N ARG A 139 8.05 46.02 23.82
CA ARG A 139 9.38 46.06 23.20
C ARG A 139 10.11 44.72 23.25
N ASN A 140 9.80 43.92 24.27
CA ASN A 140 10.39 42.60 24.47
C ASN A 140 9.43 41.70 25.26
N VAL A 141 9.73 40.41 25.27
CA VAL A 141 8.92 39.37 25.92
C VAL A 141 8.80 39.61 27.42
N SER A 142 9.87 40.06 28.09
CA SER A 142 9.86 40.31 29.54
C SER A 142 8.82 41.35 29.94
N GLN A 143 8.63 42.42 29.15
CA GLN A 143 7.58 43.40 29.38
C GLN A 143 6.17 42.81 29.20
N ALA A 144 5.98 41.98 28.17
CA ALA A 144 4.69 41.34 27.94
C ALA A 144 4.34 40.35 29.06
N VAL A 145 5.32 39.56 29.52
CA VAL A 145 5.18 38.65 30.67
C VAL A 145 4.86 39.43 31.93
N GLN A 146 5.52 40.57 32.18
CA GLN A 146 5.23 41.40 33.35
C GLN A 146 3.78 41.90 33.34
N ALA A 147 3.25 42.34 32.19
CA ALA A 147 1.85 42.74 32.08
C ALA A 147 0.87 41.59 32.40
N VAL A 148 1.21 40.35 32.03
CA VAL A 148 0.43 39.16 32.39
C VAL A 148 0.54 38.85 33.88
N ARG A 149 1.72 39.01 34.49
CA ARG A 149 1.91 38.86 35.95
C ARG A 149 1.13 39.91 36.75
N ASP A 150 1.12 41.16 36.30
CA ASP A 150 0.36 42.24 36.94
C ASP A 150 -1.14 41.93 36.89
N CYS A 151 -1.64 41.46 35.73
CA CYS A 151 -2.99 40.92 35.61
C CYS A 151 -3.22 39.74 36.56
N GLY A 152 -2.26 38.81 36.66
CA GLY A 152 -2.34 37.67 37.57
C GLY A 152 -2.40 38.09 39.05
N TYR A 153 -1.66 39.11 39.44
CA TYR A 153 -1.69 39.68 40.78
C TYR A 153 -3.08 40.26 41.10
N GLU A 154 -3.68 41.04 40.20
CA GLU A 154 -5.04 41.55 40.36
C GLU A 154 -6.08 40.42 40.50
N ILE A 155 -5.94 39.34 39.72
CA ILE A 155 -6.80 38.15 39.85
C ILE A 155 -6.66 37.54 41.26
N SER A 156 -5.42 37.43 41.77
CA SER A 156 -5.17 36.86 43.11
C SER A 156 -5.73 37.72 44.26
N LEU A 157 -5.91 39.02 44.04
CA LEU A 157 -6.59 39.93 44.97
C LEU A 157 -8.12 39.81 44.92
N GLY A 158 -8.66 38.92 44.09
CA GLY A 158 -10.11 38.72 43.94
C GLY A 158 -10.80 39.78 43.09
N LEU A 159 -10.05 40.52 42.25
CA LEU A 159 -10.61 41.55 41.36
C LEU A 159 -11.31 40.96 40.12
N MET A 160 -11.45 39.64 40.05
CA MET A 160 -12.22 38.94 39.03
C MET A 160 -13.72 38.90 39.39
N PRO A 161 -14.62 39.42 38.52
CA PRO A 161 -16.05 39.33 38.75
C PRO A 161 -16.55 37.88 38.80
N LYS A 162 -17.33 37.52 39.81
CA LYS A 162 -17.94 36.16 39.89
C LYS A 162 -18.89 35.85 38.74
N SER A 163 -19.42 36.86 38.06
CA SER A 163 -20.36 36.70 36.94
C SER A 163 -19.74 36.11 35.67
N ILE A 164 -18.41 36.08 35.56
CA ILE A 164 -17.70 35.60 34.35
C ILE A 164 -17.04 34.23 34.53
N GLY A 165 -16.81 33.80 35.77
CA GLY A 165 -16.13 32.55 36.07
C GLY A 165 -17.03 31.33 36.12
N PRO A 166 -16.45 30.15 36.39
CA PRO A 166 -15.02 29.88 36.35
C PRO A 166 -14.49 29.93 34.90
N LEU A 167 -13.29 30.47 34.69
CA LEU A 167 -12.71 30.58 33.35
C LEU A 167 -11.90 29.34 33.01
N THR A 168 -12.39 28.51 32.09
CA THR A 168 -11.72 27.28 31.65
C THR A 168 -11.01 27.46 30.31
N PHE A 169 -9.70 27.27 30.32
CA PHE A 169 -8.83 27.29 29.14
C PHE A 169 -8.46 25.86 28.73
N VAL A 170 -8.65 25.53 27.45
CA VAL A 170 -8.32 24.21 26.91
C VAL A 170 -7.27 24.34 25.82
N PHE A 171 -6.13 23.65 25.99
CA PHE A 171 -5.05 23.60 25.02
C PHE A 171 -5.14 22.31 24.20
N THR A 172 -5.32 22.40 22.87
CA THR A 172 -5.42 21.22 22.00
C THR A 172 -4.05 20.87 21.40
N GLY A 173 -3.28 20.05 22.10
CA GLY A 173 -1.98 19.53 21.65
C GLY A 173 -0.81 19.85 22.58
N THR A 174 0.30 19.13 22.40
CA THR A 174 1.50 19.17 23.26
C THR A 174 2.75 19.72 22.56
N GLY A 175 2.59 20.23 21.33
CA GLY A 175 3.69 20.77 20.53
C GLY A 175 4.22 22.12 21.02
N ASN A 176 5.31 22.60 20.41
CA ASN A 176 6.04 23.81 20.84
C ASN A 176 5.16 25.07 20.94
N VAL A 177 4.22 25.27 20.01
CA VAL A 177 3.27 26.39 20.07
C VAL A 177 2.36 26.29 21.30
N SER A 178 1.88 25.10 21.63
CA SER A 178 1.04 24.89 22.82
C SER A 178 1.82 25.15 24.10
N LYS A 179 3.08 24.67 24.17
CA LYS A 179 3.98 24.94 25.30
C LYS A 179 4.21 26.45 25.50
N GLY A 180 4.50 27.20 24.43
CA GLY A 180 4.68 28.64 24.52
C GLY A 180 3.42 29.41 24.95
N ALA A 181 2.23 28.90 24.60
CA ALA A 181 0.99 29.46 25.10
C ALA A 181 0.78 29.14 26.60
N GLN A 182 1.12 27.92 27.02
CA GLN A 182 1.08 27.50 28.42
C GLN A 182 2.07 28.31 29.27
N ASP A 183 3.26 28.61 28.78
CA ASP A 183 4.25 29.43 29.52
C ASP A 183 3.67 30.78 29.91
N ILE A 184 2.94 31.45 29.01
CA ILE A 184 2.26 32.71 29.31
C ILE A 184 1.05 32.49 30.22
N PHE A 185 0.30 31.41 30.02
CA PHE A 185 -0.84 31.10 30.88
C PHE A 185 -0.43 30.85 32.33
N ASN A 186 0.72 30.21 32.54
CA ASN A 186 1.27 29.89 33.86
C ASN A 186 1.70 31.13 34.66
N GLU A 187 1.77 32.30 34.03
CA GLU A 187 2.03 33.58 34.70
C GLU A 187 0.77 34.17 35.34
N LEU A 188 -0.40 33.57 35.10
CA LEU A 188 -1.63 33.82 35.83
C LEU A 188 -1.74 32.88 37.05
N PRO A 189 -2.53 33.20 38.09
CA PRO A 189 -2.83 32.29 39.20
C PRO A 189 -3.80 31.19 38.73
N CYS A 190 -3.34 30.31 37.84
CA CYS A 190 -4.14 29.27 37.22
C CYS A 190 -4.02 27.92 37.92
N GLU A 191 -5.09 27.15 37.90
CA GLU A 191 -5.16 25.78 38.41
C GLU A 191 -5.32 24.81 37.24
N TYR A 192 -4.38 23.87 37.07
CA TYR A 192 -4.51 22.83 36.06
C TYR A 192 -5.39 21.69 36.57
N VAL A 193 -6.31 21.26 35.72
CA VAL A 193 -7.24 20.16 36.00
C VAL A 193 -7.16 19.12 34.90
N GLU A 194 -7.42 17.88 35.27
CA GLU A 194 -7.44 16.78 34.31
C GLU A 194 -8.65 16.93 33.35
N PRO A 195 -8.56 16.49 32.09
CA PRO A 195 -9.64 16.71 31.12
C PRO A 195 -11.01 16.15 31.53
N HIS A 196 -11.05 15.11 32.38
CA HIS A 196 -12.30 14.56 32.90
C HIS A 196 -12.94 15.41 34.01
N GLU A 197 -12.16 16.25 34.69
CA GLU A 197 -12.59 17.18 35.75
C GLU A 197 -13.16 18.48 35.17
N LEU A 198 -12.93 18.75 33.87
CA LEU A 198 -13.32 19.98 33.20
C LEU A 198 -14.82 20.31 33.35
N LYS A 199 -15.67 19.28 33.36
CA LYS A 199 -17.11 19.43 33.59
C LYS A 199 -17.40 19.97 34.99
N GLU A 200 -16.87 19.30 36.01
CA GLU A 200 -17.09 19.64 37.41
C GLU A 200 -16.59 21.06 37.70
N VAL A 201 -15.38 21.37 37.25
CA VAL A 201 -14.77 22.68 37.43
C VAL A 201 -15.56 23.76 36.70
N SER A 202 -16.09 23.49 35.50
CA SER A 202 -16.91 24.45 34.76
C SER A 202 -18.28 24.72 35.41
N GLU A 203 -18.83 23.78 36.18
CA GLU A 203 -20.18 23.84 36.76
C GLU A 203 -20.18 24.31 38.21
N SER A 204 -19.19 23.89 39.00
CA SER A 204 -19.13 24.11 40.46
C SER A 204 -17.77 24.62 40.97
N GLY A 205 -16.82 24.91 40.07
CA GLY A 205 -15.52 25.48 40.45
C GLY A 205 -15.61 26.89 41.04
N ASP A 206 -14.49 27.38 41.57
CA ASP A 206 -14.43 28.73 42.13
C ASP A 206 -14.57 29.77 41.01
N MET A 207 -15.62 30.59 41.11
CA MET A 207 -15.98 31.62 40.12
C MET A 207 -14.93 32.73 39.98
N THR A 208 -13.94 32.80 40.86
CA THR A 208 -12.86 33.80 40.81
C THR A 208 -11.56 33.23 40.24
N LYS A 209 -11.46 31.91 40.04
CA LYS A 209 -10.25 31.23 39.55
C LYS A 209 -10.22 31.06 38.03
N VAL A 210 -9.00 30.87 37.54
CA VAL A 210 -8.69 30.52 36.15
C VAL A 210 -8.22 29.07 36.12
N TYR A 211 -8.84 28.25 35.30
CA TYR A 211 -8.54 26.82 35.17
C TYR A 211 -7.96 26.52 33.80
N GLY A 212 -6.97 25.64 33.74
CA GLY A 212 -6.32 25.19 32.52
C GLY A 212 -6.40 23.68 32.36
N THR A 213 -6.54 23.18 31.14
CA THR A 213 -6.36 21.75 30.85
C THR A 213 -5.73 21.56 29.47
N VAL A 214 -4.88 20.54 29.35
CA VAL A 214 -4.21 20.20 28.10
C VAL A 214 -4.80 18.90 27.59
N ILE A 215 -5.39 18.93 26.41
CA ILE A 215 -5.94 17.74 25.80
C ILE A 215 -5.06 17.25 24.66
N SER A 216 -5.00 15.93 24.56
CA SER A 216 -4.41 15.17 23.47
C SER A 216 -5.47 14.27 22.84
N ARG A 217 -5.12 13.68 21.68
CA ARG A 217 -6.02 12.83 20.89
C ARG A 217 -6.77 11.78 21.71
N HIS A 218 -6.10 11.11 22.66
CA HIS A 218 -6.71 10.07 23.51
C HIS A 218 -7.83 10.55 24.44
N HIS A 219 -7.92 11.86 24.72
CA HIS A 219 -8.98 12.41 25.56
C HIS A 219 -10.31 12.56 24.84
N HIS A 220 -10.28 12.63 23.51
CA HIS A 220 -11.47 12.98 22.73
C HIS A 220 -11.68 12.13 21.49
N LEU A 221 -10.71 11.32 21.05
CA LEU A 221 -10.90 10.31 20.01
C LEU A 221 -11.06 8.96 20.70
N ILE A 222 -12.12 8.24 20.37
CA ILE A 222 -12.38 6.91 20.92
C ILE A 222 -12.82 5.95 19.82
N ARG A 223 -12.44 4.69 19.95
CA ARG A 223 -12.85 3.60 19.07
C ARG A 223 -14.35 3.38 19.24
N LYS A 224 -15.07 3.18 18.14
CA LYS A 224 -16.54 3.02 18.13
C LYS A 224 -17.01 1.75 18.86
N SER A 225 -16.15 0.73 18.96
CA SER A 225 -16.47 -0.56 19.57
C SER A 225 -16.39 -0.54 21.11
N ASP A 226 -15.27 -0.08 21.66
CA ASP A 226 -14.93 -0.24 23.08
C ASP A 226 -14.59 1.08 23.79
N ARG A 227 -14.63 2.20 23.06
CA ARG A 227 -14.35 3.55 23.56
C ARG A 227 -12.90 3.80 24.00
N LEU A 228 -11.94 2.97 23.58
CA LEU A 228 -10.51 3.16 23.85
C LEU A 228 -9.83 3.97 22.75
N TYR A 229 -8.64 4.51 23.02
CA TYR A 229 -7.81 5.20 22.02
C TYR A 229 -6.48 4.50 21.81
N ASP A 230 -6.22 4.04 20.58
CA ASP A 230 -4.90 3.58 20.16
C ASP A 230 -4.32 4.57 19.11
N PRO A 231 -3.18 5.22 19.40
CA PRO A 231 -2.58 6.20 18.49
C PRO A 231 -2.08 5.61 17.17
N LEU A 232 -1.58 4.38 17.16
CA LEU A 232 -1.06 3.73 15.94
C LEU A 232 -2.21 3.22 15.08
N GLU A 233 -3.23 2.61 15.71
CA GLU A 233 -4.43 2.19 15.00
C GLU A 233 -5.18 3.39 14.41
N TYR A 234 -5.28 4.51 15.11
CA TYR A 234 -5.93 5.71 14.57
C TYR A 234 -5.22 6.26 13.32
N GLU A 235 -3.90 6.17 13.21
CA GLU A 235 -3.17 6.61 12.02
C GLU A 235 -3.45 5.72 10.80
N ILE A 236 -3.66 4.42 11.01
CA ILE A 236 -3.88 3.43 9.95
C ILE A 236 -5.37 3.29 9.61
N HIS A 237 -6.22 3.29 10.64
CA HIS A 237 -7.66 3.06 10.60
C HIS A 237 -8.46 4.15 11.35
N PRO A 238 -8.32 5.43 10.96
CA PRO A 238 -9.07 6.52 11.60
C PRO A 238 -10.58 6.31 11.55
N GLU A 239 -11.10 5.52 10.60
CA GLU A 239 -12.52 5.19 10.46
C GLU A 239 -13.13 4.39 11.61
N LEU A 240 -12.31 3.68 12.39
CA LEU A 240 -12.75 2.95 13.58
C LEU A 240 -13.05 3.88 14.74
N TYR A 241 -12.66 5.15 14.63
CA TYR A 241 -12.73 6.14 15.69
C TYR A 241 -13.83 7.18 15.46
N THR A 242 -14.26 7.79 16.54
CA THR A 242 -15.15 8.96 16.54
C THR A 242 -14.66 9.98 17.56
N SER A 243 -14.85 11.27 17.28
CA SER A 243 -14.50 12.34 18.20
C SER A 243 -15.68 12.69 19.10
N HIS A 244 -15.46 12.67 20.42
CA HIS A 244 -16.39 13.15 21.44
C HIS A 244 -16.02 14.54 21.99
N PHE A 245 -15.10 15.24 21.33
CA PHE A 245 -14.63 16.55 21.75
C PHE A 245 -15.78 17.55 22.00
N ARG A 246 -16.84 17.50 21.18
CA ARG A 246 -17.98 18.39 21.32
C ARG A 246 -18.75 18.14 22.62
N GLU A 247 -18.92 16.88 22.99
CA GLU A 247 -19.71 16.47 24.14
C GLU A 247 -18.94 16.60 25.45
N THR A 248 -17.66 16.25 25.46
CA THR A 248 -16.87 16.12 26.70
C THR A 248 -15.98 17.32 26.99
N VAL A 249 -15.61 18.11 25.97
CA VAL A 249 -14.65 19.22 26.14
C VAL A 249 -15.26 20.56 25.78
N SER A 250 -15.76 20.70 24.55
CA SER A 250 -16.18 22.00 23.99
C SER A 250 -17.29 22.69 24.80
N LYS A 251 -18.19 21.95 25.44
CA LYS A 251 -19.29 22.52 26.25
C LYS A 251 -18.80 23.20 27.52
N TYR A 252 -17.71 22.70 28.08
CA TYR A 252 -17.13 23.14 29.35
C TYR A 252 -15.90 24.02 29.14
N THR A 253 -15.61 24.40 27.89
CA THR A 253 -14.49 25.27 27.52
C THR A 253 -14.98 26.71 27.37
N ARG A 254 -14.38 27.65 28.10
CA ARG A 254 -14.61 29.09 27.90
C ARG A 254 -13.66 29.65 26.84
N GLN A 255 -12.41 29.19 26.83
CA GLN A 255 -11.42 29.59 25.83
C GLN A 255 -10.67 28.37 25.29
N LEU A 256 -10.77 28.14 23.98
CA LEU A 256 -10.03 27.08 23.29
C LEU A 256 -8.74 27.65 22.68
N ILE A 257 -7.62 26.97 22.89
CA ILE A 257 -6.29 27.33 22.39
C ILE A 257 -5.83 26.24 21.41
N GLY A 258 -5.99 26.50 20.11
CA GLY A 258 -5.69 25.58 19.01
C GLY A 258 -6.63 25.75 17.81
N SER A 259 -6.43 24.98 16.72
CA SER A 259 -7.25 25.10 15.50
C SER A 259 -8.04 23.81 15.20
N PRO A 260 -9.36 23.80 15.43
CA PRO A 260 -10.27 22.73 14.95
C PRO A 260 -10.53 22.76 13.44
N SER A 261 -10.16 23.85 12.75
CA SER A 261 -10.62 24.15 11.38
C SER A 261 -9.74 23.59 10.25
N ALA A 262 -8.83 22.65 10.55
CA ALA A 262 -7.86 22.12 9.59
C ALA A 262 -8.01 20.61 9.30
N VAL A 263 -9.17 20.01 9.59
CA VAL A 263 -9.43 18.59 9.31
C VAL A 263 -9.88 18.41 7.86
N ILE A 264 -8.91 18.17 6.98
CA ILE A 264 -9.13 17.92 5.54
C ILE A 264 -9.68 16.50 5.32
N THR A 265 -9.21 15.55 6.12
CA THR A 265 -9.65 14.16 6.13
C THR A 265 -10.13 13.77 7.54
N SER A 266 -11.24 13.04 7.62
CA SER A 266 -11.72 12.39 8.83
C SER A 266 -12.07 10.96 8.45
N ASN A 267 -11.70 9.99 9.29
CA ASN A 267 -12.07 8.59 9.06
C ASN A 267 -11.61 8.07 7.68
N GLY A 268 -10.42 8.48 7.22
CA GLY A 268 -9.85 8.08 5.94
C GLY A 268 -10.55 8.67 4.71
N LYS A 269 -11.54 9.56 4.90
CA LYS A 269 -12.29 10.21 3.84
C LYS A 269 -12.09 11.72 3.90
N LEU A 270 -12.16 12.38 2.75
CA LEU A 270 -12.26 13.84 2.71
C LEU A 270 -13.54 14.24 3.46
N THR A 271 -13.46 15.26 4.33
CA THR A 271 -14.69 15.78 4.94
C THR A 271 -15.54 16.46 3.85
N PRO A 272 -16.87 16.62 4.01
CA PRO A 272 -17.75 17.11 2.95
C PRO A 272 -17.28 18.41 2.26
N LYS A 273 -16.62 19.30 3.01
CA LYS A 273 -16.03 20.54 2.48
C LYS A 273 -14.88 20.32 1.49
N PHE A 274 -14.19 19.18 1.55
CA PHE A 274 -13.01 18.86 0.76
C PHE A 274 -13.24 17.72 -0.25
N GLU A 275 -14.43 17.12 -0.30
CA GLU A 275 -14.77 16.07 -1.29
C GLU A 275 -14.56 16.52 -2.75
N TYR A 276 -14.64 17.83 -3.02
CA TYR A 276 -14.36 18.39 -4.34
C TYR A 276 -12.92 18.13 -4.82
N ILE A 277 -11.95 17.90 -3.91
CA ILE A 277 -10.56 17.57 -4.26
C ILE A 277 -10.51 16.26 -5.06
N GLN A 278 -11.32 15.27 -4.67
CA GLN A 278 -11.39 14.01 -5.39
C GLN A 278 -11.91 14.23 -6.82
N LYS A 279 -12.98 15.02 -6.97
CA LYS A 279 -13.52 15.39 -8.29
C LYS A 279 -12.52 16.15 -9.15
N LEU A 280 -11.69 17.03 -8.56
CA LEU A 280 -10.63 17.74 -9.27
C LEU A 280 -9.53 16.80 -9.77
N ARG A 281 -9.16 15.78 -8.97
CA ARG A 281 -8.20 14.74 -9.38
C ARG A 281 -8.74 13.92 -10.53
N GLU A 282 -9.95 13.38 -10.37
CA GLU A 282 -10.64 12.59 -11.41
C GLU A 282 -10.75 13.37 -12.71
N ARG A 283 -11.16 14.64 -12.65
CA ARG A 283 -11.23 15.50 -13.84
C ARG A 283 -9.87 15.68 -14.51
N ARG A 284 -8.81 15.95 -13.74
CA ARG A 284 -7.45 16.09 -14.29
C ARG A 284 -6.96 14.79 -14.93
N GLU A 285 -7.25 13.65 -14.30
CA GLU A 285 -6.91 12.32 -14.81
C GLU A 285 -7.64 12.05 -16.13
N SER A 286 -8.97 12.23 -16.18
CA SER A 286 -9.74 12.08 -17.42
C SER A 286 -9.26 13.06 -18.50
N GLU A 287 -8.94 14.32 -18.17
CA GLU A 287 -8.37 15.28 -19.12
C GLU A 287 -7.01 14.79 -19.68
N GLN A 288 -6.18 14.12 -18.87
CA GLN A 288 -4.90 13.54 -19.32
C GLN A 288 -5.10 12.29 -20.19
N ILE A 289 -5.99 11.39 -19.78
CA ILE A 289 -6.33 10.15 -20.49
C ILE A 289 -6.92 10.47 -21.87
N LEU A 290 -7.87 11.41 -21.92
CA LEU A 290 -8.60 11.76 -23.13
C LEU A 290 -7.85 12.77 -24.03
N LYS A 291 -6.67 13.27 -23.59
CA LYS A 291 -5.95 14.36 -24.26
C LYS A 291 -5.56 14.06 -25.71
N LYS A 292 -5.12 12.84 -26.01
CA LYS A 292 -4.74 12.45 -27.39
C LYS A 292 -5.80 11.53 -27.97
N GLY A 293 -6.70 12.11 -28.77
CA GLY A 293 -7.70 11.34 -29.51
C GLY A 293 -7.07 10.34 -30.48
N GLY A 294 -7.74 9.21 -30.73
CA GLY A 294 -7.32 8.19 -31.70
C GLY A 294 -6.42 7.09 -31.15
N MET A 295 -5.97 7.16 -29.90
CA MET A 295 -5.21 6.08 -29.26
C MET A 295 -6.13 5.00 -28.67
N LYS A 296 -5.65 3.74 -28.69
CA LYS A 296 -6.19 2.64 -27.89
C LYS A 296 -5.79 2.83 -26.44
N ARG A 297 -6.75 2.80 -25.52
CA ARG A 297 -6.55 3.08 -24.09
C ARG A 297 -6.69 1.80 -23.28
N VAL A 298 -5.65 1.46 -22.53
CA VAL A 298 -5.57 0.25 -21.69
C VAL A 298 -5.50 0.65 -20.22
N LEU A 299 -6.42 0.16 -19.39
CA LEU A 299 -6.36 0.31 -17.94
C LEU A 299 -5.66 -0.90 -17.32
N LEU A 300 -4.48 -0.71 -16.75
CA LEU A 300 -3.74 -1.75 -16.03
C LEU A 300 -3.96 -1.59 -14.51
N LEU A 301 -4.70 -2.51 -13.92
CA LEU A 301 -4.93 -2.56 -12.48
C LEU A 301 -3.82 -3.36 -11.79
N GLY A 302 -3.00 -2.66 -11.01
CA GLY A 302 -1.84 -3.21 -10.30
C GLY A 302 -0.52 -2.68 -10.84
N SER A 303 0.40 -2.35 -9.92
CA SER A 303 1.76 -1.86 -10.20
C SER A 303 2.85 -2.83 -9.75
N GLY A 304 2.51 -4.13 -9.61
CA GLY A 304 3.46 -5.17 -9.18
C GLY A 304 4.50 -5.51 -10.25
N TYR A 305 5.44 -6.40 -9.91
CA TYR A 305 6.58 -6.76 -10.76
C TYR A 305 6.22 -7.26 -12.17
N VAL A 306 5.06 -7.91 -12.34
CA VAL A 306 4.59 -8.42 -13.63
C VAL A 306 4.10 -7.33 -14.59
N SER A 307 3.87 -6.12 -14.09
CA SER A 307 3.24 -5.01 -14.85
C SER A 307 4.21 -4.36 -15.85
N GLY A 308 5.52 -4.39 -15.56
CA GLY A 308 6.55 -3.76 -16.40
C GLY A 308 6.55 -4.27 -17.84
N PRO A 309 6.70 -5.59 -18.07
CA PRO A 309 6.66 -6.19 -19.42
C PRO A 309 5.34 -5.94 -20.16
N VAL A 310 4.22 -5.82 -19.43
CA VAL A 310 2.92 -5.52 -20.02
C VAL A 310 2.92 -4.13 -20.65
N ILE A 311 3.37 -3.13 -19.88
CA ILE A 311 3.40 -1.74 -20.35
C ILE A 311 4.42 -1.60 -21.47
N GLU A 312 5.60 -2.18 -21.31
CA GLU A 312 6.66 -2.14 -22.32
C GLU A 312 6.14 -2.68 -23.65
N TYR A 313 5.60 -3.90 -23.69
CA TYR A 313 5.07 -4.51 -24.91
C TYR A 313 3.94 -3.68 -25.55
N LEU A 314 3.02 -3.16 -24.74
CA LEU A 314 1.88 -2.38 -25.24
C LEU A 314 2.27 -1.00 -25.77
N THR A 315 3.27 -0.36 -25.16
CA THR A 315 3.70 1.00 -25.51
C THR A 315 4.76 1.06 -26.60
N ARG A 316 5.25 -0.10 -27.09
CA ARG A 316 5.99 -0.20 -28.37
C ARG A 316 5.19 0.37 -29.55
N ASP A 317 3.87 0.28 -29.48
CA ASP A 317 2.95 0.93 -30.41
C ASP A 317 2.60 2.33 -29.91
N ALA A 318 2.99 3.35 -30.68
CA ALA A 318 2.70 4.75 -30.36
C ALA A 318 1.19 5.07 -30.34
N GLY A 319 0.36 4.22 -30.95
CA GLY A 319 -1.10 4.28 -30.91
C GLY A 319 -1.74 3.76 -29.63
N THR A 320 -0.95 3.23 -28.68
CA THR A 320 -1.46 2.70 -27.40
C THR A 320 -1.04 3.56 -26.22
N GLN A 321 -1.98 3.81 -25.32
CA GLN A 321 -1.75 4.45 -24.03
C GLN A 321 -2.14 3.51 -22.89
N VAL A 322 -1.32 3.47 -21.85
CA VAL A 322 -1.56 2.63 -20.67
C VAL A 322 -1.75 3.52 -19.44
N THR A 323 -2.85 3.31 -18.71
CA THR A 323 -3.06 3.92 -17.39
C THR A 323 -2.82 2.86 -16.33
N VAL A 324 -1.80 3.05 -15.50
CA VAL A 324 -1.46 2.16 -14.38
C VAL A 324 -2.17 2.68 -13.13
N ALA A 325 -3.13 1.91 -12.62
CA ALA A 325 -3.90 2.24 -11.43
C ALA A 325 -3.48 1.35 -10.25
N SER A 326 -3.11 1.98 -9.12
CA SER A 326 -2.62 1.26 -7.93
C SER A 326 -2.93 2.03 -6.65
N ASN A 327 -3.08 1.32 -5.54
CA ASN A 327 -3.15 1.94 -4.21
C ASN A 327 -1.77 2.44 -3.72
N LEU A 328 -0.68 2.01 -4.37
CA LEU A 328 0.68 2.48 -4.15
C LEU A 328 1.08 3.46 -5.27
N LEU A 329 0.64 4.72 -5.16
CA LEU A 329 0.84 5.74 -6.20
C LEU A 329 2.31 5.87 -6.64
N ASN A 330 3.26 5.92 -5.71
CA ASN A 330 4.68 6.05 -6.05
C ASN A 330 5.17 4.92 -6.99
N GLN A 331 4.70 3.68 -6.79
CA GLN A 331 5.06 2.57 -7.68
C GLN A 331 4.49 2.75 -9.09
N ALA A 332 3.26 3.26 -9.20
CA ALA A 332 2.63 3.55 -10.48
C ALA A 332 3.33 4.72 -11.19
N GLU A 333 3.72 5.77 -10.46
CA GLU A 333 4.47 6.91 -11.00
C GLU A 333 5.87 6.51 -11.50
N ASP A 334 6.61 5.74 -10.70
CA ASP A 334 7.92 5.19 -11.10
C ASP A 334 7.84 4.33 -12.35
N MET A 335 6.72 3.63 -12.52
CA MET A 335 6.47 2.80 -13.70
C MET A 335 6.10 3.67 -14.91
N ALA A 336 5.20 4.63 -14.73
CA ALA A 336 4.80 5.55 -15.79
C ALA A 336 5.95 6.43 -16.30
N ALA A 337 6.91 6.78 -15.43
CA ALA A 337 8.09 7.55 -15.81
C ALA A 337 9.05 6.78 -16.75
N LYS A 338 8.99 5.44 -16.77
CA LYS A 338 9.88 4.59 -17.56
C LYS A 338 9.41 4.38 -18.99
N TYR A 339 8.11 4.49 -19.25
CA TYR A 339 7.51 4.11 -20.53
C TYR A 339 6.78 5.29 -21.18
N PRO A 340 6.82 5.40 -22.52
CA PRO A 340 6.05 6.42 -23.22
C PRO A 340 4.55 6.15 -23.07
N ASN A 341 3.73 7.19 -23.28
CA ASN A 341 2.26 7.09 -23.27
C ASN A 341 1.68 6.36 -22.03
N THR A 342 2.34 6.50 -20.87
CA THR A 342 1.91 5.85 -19.64
C THR A 342 1.48 6.88 -18.61
N ILE A 343 0.34 6.66 -17.96
CA ILE A 343 -0.25 7.54 -16.96
C ILE A 343 -0.36 6.76 -15.64
N ALA A 344 -0.05 7.38 -14.51
CA ALA A 344 -0.23 6.80 -13.19
C ALA A 344 -1.48 7.37 -12.51
N VAL A 345 -2.27 6.51 -11.89
CA VAL A 345 -3.48 6.88 -11.13
C VAL A 345 -3.49 6.17 -9.78
N MET A 346 -3.87 6.90 -8.72
CA MET A 346 -4.10 6.30 -7.41
C MET A 346 -5.50 5.70 -7.36
N LEU A 347 -5.60 4.41 -7.11
CA LEU A 347 -6.88 3.71 -6.99
C LEU A 347 -6.82 2.57 -5.96
N ASP A 348 -7.65 2.67 -4.93
CA ASP A 348 -8.03 1.55 -4.07
C ASP A 348 -9.39 1.00 -4.49
N ILE A 349 -9.38 -0.14 -5.18
CA ILE A 349 -10.59 -0.78 -5.71
C ILE A 349 -11.57 -1.23 -4.62
N THR A 350 -11.13 -1.36 -3.36
CA THR A 350 -12.00 -1.78 -2.24
C THR A 350 -12.79 -0.61 -1.65
N ARG A 351 -12.33 0.63 -1.91
CA ARG A 351 -12.89 1.86 -1.32
C ARG A 351 -13.46 2.83 -2.34
N GLN A 352 -13.02 2.76 -3.60
CA GLN A 352 -13.29 3.76 -4.63
C GLN A 352 -13.98 3.16 -5.86
N GLU A 353 -15.08 2.43 -5.66
CA GLU A 353 -15.84 1.77 -6.74
C GLU A 353 -16.25 2.76 -7.86
N GLY A 354 -16.72 3.97 -7.51
CA GLY A 354 -17.11 4.97 -8.49
C GLY A 354 -15.94 5.48 -9.36
N HIS A 355 -14.73 5.58 -8.79
CA HIS A 355 -13.53 5.98 -9.53
C HIS A 355 -13.06 4.85 -10.47
N LEU A 356 -13.14 3.59 -10.01
CA LEU A 356 -12.91 2.42 -10.86
C LEU A 356 -13.87 2.40 -12.06
N GLU A 357 -15.17 2.64 -11.84
CA GLU A 357 -16.16 2.72 -12.93
C GLU A 357 -15.82 3.82 -13.94
N SER A 358 -15.44 5.01 -13.47
CA SER A 358 -15.03 6.12 -14.34
C SER A 358 -13.81 5.74 -15.18
N LEU A 359 -12.80 5.14 -14.56
CA LEU A 359 -11.60 4.71 -15.28
C LEU A 359 -11.94 3.64 -16.31
N ILE A 360 -12.69 2.59 -15.96
CA ILE A 360 -13.07 1.54 -16.91
C ILE A 360 -13.76 2.15 -18.14
N LYS A 361 -14.72 3.05 -17.92
CA LYS A 361 -15.47 3.72 -19.00
C LYS A 361 -14.57 4.50 -19.97
N ASP A 362 -13.50 5.11 -19.47
CA ASP A 362 -12.58 5.90 -20.29
C ASP A 362 -11.58 5.04 -21.09
N HIS A 363 -11.58 3.71 -20.92
CA HIS A 363 -10.63 2.79 -21.57
C HIS A 363 -11.32 1.75 -22.48
N ASP A 364 -10.57 1.20 -23.44
CA ASP A 364 -11.06 0.21 -24.40
C ASP A 364 -10.96 -1.24 -23.85
N ILE A 365 -10.03 -1.46 -22.91
CA ILE A 365 -9.79 -2.75 -22.29
C ILE A 365 -9.11 -2.59 -20.91
N VAL A 366 -9.40 -3.52 -20.00
CA VAL A 366 -8.84 -3.59 -18.66
C VAL A 366 -7.93 -4.80 -18.52
N ILE A 367 -6.77 -4.65 -17.88
CA ILE A 367 -5.90 -5.74 -17.47
C ILE A 367 -5.92 -5.80 -15.95
N SER A 368 -6.33 -6.94 -15.37
CA SER A 368 -6.29 -7.14 -13.93
C SER A 368 -5.08 -7.99 -13.52
N MET A 369 -4.06 -7.34 -12.96
CA MET A 369 -2.89 -7.94 -12.33
C MET A 369 -2.96 -7.89 -10.79
N LEU A 370 -4.18 -7.79 -10.26
CA LEU A 370 -4.49 -7.79 -8.83
C LEU A 370 -4.54 -9.22 -8.27
N PRO A 371 -4.54 -9.40 -6.93
CA PRO A 371 -4.89 -10.68 -6.32
C PRO A 371 -6.20 -11.26 -6.85
N TYR A 372 -6.25 -12.58 -7.07
CA TYR A 372 -7.35 -13.23 -7.79
C TYR A 372 -8.73 -13.08 -7.16
N THR A 373 -8.78 -12.76 -5.86
CA THR A 373 -10.01 -12.49 -5.11
C THR A 373 -10.76 -11.26 -5.62
N PHE A 374 -10.06 -10.32 -6.26
CA PHE A 374 -10.65 -9.08 -6.78
C PHE A 374 -11.17 -9.19 -8.22
N HIS A 375 -10.78 -10.22 -8.97
CA HIS A 375 -11.17 -10.37 -10.38
C HIS A 375 -12.69 -10.39 -10.60
N PRO A 376 -13.52 -11.08 -9.77
CA PRO A 376 -14.96 -11.03 -9.94
C PRO A 376 -15.56 -9.62 -9.79
N GLN A 377 -15.00 -8.79 -8.91
CA GLN A 377 -15.44 -7.41 -8.73
C GLN A 377 -15.09 -6.56 -9.96
N VAL A 378 -13.87 -6.68 -10.48
CA VAL A 378 -13.42 -5.97 -11.69
C VAL A 378 -14.23 -6.41 -12.91
N ALA A 379 -14.44 -7.72 -13.09
CA ALA A 379 -15.19 -8.29 -14.20
C ALA A 379 -16.64 -7.80 -14.22
N LYS A 380 -17.32 -7.74 -13.06
CA LYS A 380 -18.67 -7.17 -12.96
C LYS A 380 -18.73 -5.71 -13.45
N GLN A 381 -17.72 -4.91 -13.11
CA GLN A 381 -17.65 -3.52 -13.55
C GLN A 381 -17.32 -3.39 -15.05
N CYS A 382 -16.46 -4.26 -15.58
CA CYS A 382 -16.20 -4.36 -17.02
C CYS A 382 -17.46 -4.74 -17.80
N ILE A 383 -18.23 -5.72 -17.33
CA ILE A 383 -19.53 -6.13 -17.90
C ILE A 383 -20.50 -4.95 -17.90
N LYS A 384 -20.64 -4.26 -16.76
CA LYS A 384 -21.52 -3.09 -16.61
C LYS A 384 -21.19 -1.99 -17.62
N MET A 385 -19.89 -1.72 -17.82
CA MET A 385 -19.41 -0.67 -18.73
C MET A 385 -19.21 -1.14 -20.19
N LYS A 386 -19.41 -2.44 -20.47
CA LYS A 386 -19.16 -3.08 -21.77
C LYS A 386 -17.72 -2.91 -22.26
N VAL A 387 -16.76 -3.09 -21.36
CA VAL A 387 -15.32 -3.02 -21.63
C VAL A 387 -14.71 -4.41 -21.52
N ASN A 388 -13.80 -4.76 -22.45
CA ASN A 388 -13.15 -6.07 -22.42
C ASN A 388 -12.16 -6.17 -21.25
N MET A 389 -11.79 -7.40 -20.85
CA MET A 389 -10.86 -7.63 -19.75
C MET A 389 -9.87 -8.74 -20.07
N VAL A 390 -8.64 -8.63 -19.55
CA VAL A 390 -7.63 -9.70 -19.57
C VAL A 390 -7.08 -9.90 -18.15
N THR A 391 -6.80 -11.15 -17.77
CA THR A 391 -6.09 -11.48 -16.53
C THR A 391 -5.22 -12.72 -16.69
N ALA A 392 -4.11 -12.76 -15.94
CA ALA A 392 -3.20 -13.90 -15.90
C ALA A 392 -3.59 -14.96 -14.86
N SER A 393 -4.81 -14.90 -14.31
CA SER A 393 -5.28 -15.80 -13.25
C SER A 393 -6.27 -16.84 -13.75
N TYR A 394 -6.35 -17.95 -13.00
CA TYR A 394 -7.32 -19.03 -13.17
C TYR A 394 -8.76 -18.53 -13.36
N LEU A 395 -9.51 -19.23 -14.19
CA LEU A 395 -10.96 -19.10 -14.31
C LEU A 395 -11.64 -19.70 -13.06
N SER A 396 -11.76 -18.90 -12.00
CA SER A 396 -12.39 -19.33 -10.74
C SER A 396 -13.89 -19.61 -10.91
N PRO A 397 -14.52 -20.40 -10.02
CA PRO A 397 -15.98 -20.61 -10.06
C PRO A 397 -16.78 -19.29 -10.09
N ALA A 398 -16.41 -18.32 -9.26
CA ALA A 398 -17.03 -17.00 -9.22
C ALA A 398 -16.85 -16.20 -10.52
N MET A 399 -15.75 -16.41 -11.25
CA MET A 399 -15.58 -15.83 -12.59
C MET A 399 -16.46 -16.58 -13.61
N LYS A 400 -16.48 -17.92 -13.57
CA LYS A 400 -17.28 -18.75 -14.48
C LYS A 400 -18.78 -18.46 -14.41
N GLU A 401 -19.30 -18.10 -13.23
CA GLU A 401 -20.68 -17.63 -13.05
C GLU A 401 -21.02 -16.39 -13.88
N LEU A 402 -20.02 -15.58 -14.27
CA LEU A 402 -20.20 -14.38 -15.07
C LEU A 402 -20.25 -14.65 -16.58
N GLN A 403 -20.11 -15.90 -17.04
CA GLN A 403 -20.09 -16.29 -18.46
C GLN A 403 -21.23 -15.66 -19.25
N LYS A 404 -22.46 -15.93 -18.81
CA LYS A 404 -23.66 -15.47 -19.51
C LYS A 404 -23.76 -13.94 -19.53
N SER A 405 -23.40 -13.29 -18.42
CA SER A 405 -23.43 -11.83 -18.32
C SER A 405 -22.41 -11.16 -19.25
N ALA A 406 -21.21 -11.75 -19.41
CA ALA A 406 -20.19 -11.25 -20.33
C ALA A 406 -20.59 -11.44 -21.80
N GLU A 407 -21.22 -12.58 -22.14
CA GLU A 407 -21.80 -12.82 -23.47
C GLU A 407 -22.90 -11.81 -23.81
N ASP A 408 -23.85 -11.61 -22.89
CA ASP A 408 -24.98 -10.69 -23.08
C ASP A 408 -24.52 -9.23 -23.17
N ALA A 409 -23.43 -8.87 -22.49
CA ALA A 409 -22.78 -7.55 -22.62
C ALA A 409 -21.97 -7.40 -23.93
N GLY A 410 -21.70 -8.49 -24.65
CA GLY A 410 -20.93 -8.49 -25.89
C GLY A 410 -19.43 -8.26 -25.71
N ILE A 411 -18.89 -8.55 -24.52
CA ILE A 411 -17.47 -8.37 -24.19
C ILE A 411 -16.71 -9.69 -24.16
N THR A 412 -15.40 -9.59 -24.27
CA THR A 412 -14.45 -10.70 -24.16
C THR A 412 -13.66 -10.53 -22.87
N ILE A 413 -13.66 -11.55 -22.02
CA ILE A 413 -12.83 -11.62 -20.81
C ILE A 413 -11.84 -12.78 -20.98
N VAL A 414 -10.57 -12.47 -21.21
CA VAL A 414 -9.51 -13.49 -21.41
C VAL A 414 -8.87 -13.80 -20.07
N ASN A 415 -9.09 -15.00 -19.57
CA ASN A 415 -8.47 -15.54 -18.36
C ASN A 415 -7.22 -16.34 -18.70
N GLU A 416 -6.45 -16.70 -17.67
CA GLU A 416 -5.36 -17.67 -17.79
C GLU A 416 -4.26 -17.25 -18.80
N MET A 417 -4.04 -15.95 -18.99
CA MET A 417 -2.98 -15.43 -19.86
C MET A 417 -1.69 -15.15 -19.09
N GLY A 418 -1.09 -16.18 -18.48
CA GLY A 418 0.16 -16.09 -17.73
C GLY A 418 1.15 -17.21 -18.06
N LEU A 419 1.92 -17.63 -17.05
CA LEU A 419 2.84 -18.76 -17.15
C LEU A 419 2.13 -20.09 -16.87
N ASP A 420 1.57 -20.20 -15.67
CA ASP A 420 0.83 -21.36 -15.14
C ASP A 420 -0.24 -20.80 -14.18
N PRO A 421 -1.46 -20.50 -14.70
CA PRO A 421 -2.01 -20.93 -15.98
C PRO A 421 -1.69 -19.97 -17.14
N GLY A 422 -1.44 -20.52 -18.32
CA GLY A 422 -1.25 -19.85 -19.60
C GLY A 422 -0.32 -20.59 -20.55
N ILE A 423 0.97 -20.32 -20.50
CA ILE A 423 1.96 -20.98 -21.39
C ILE A 423 1.90 -22.51 -21.25
N ASP A 424 1.66 -23.04 -20.05
CA ASP A 424 1.47 -24.47 -19.81
C ASP A 424 0.31 -25.06 -20.65
N HIS A 425 -0.83 -24.36 -20.71
CA HIS A 425 -2.01 -24.75 -21.48
C HIS A 425 -1.72 -24.69 -22.98
N MET A 426 -1.10 -23.59 -23.42
CA MET A 426 -0.83 -23.35 -24.82
C MET A 426 0.10 -24.42 -25.40
N LEU A 427 1.19 -24.73 -24.70
CA LEU A 427 2.13 -25.78 -25.10
C LEU A 427 1.51 -27.18 -25.04
N ALA A 428 0.65 -27.44 -24.04
CA ALA A 428 -0.08 -28.70 -23.95
C ALA A 428 -1.01 -28.89 -25.15
N MET A 429 -1.85 -27.89 -25.43
CA MET A 429 -2.84 -27.95 -26.50
C MET A 429 -2.21 -28.01 -27.89
N GLU A 430 -1.11 -27.30 -28.14
CA GLU A 430 -0.39 -27.41 -29.41
C GLU A 430 0.07 -28.86 -29.67
N CYS A 431 0.61 -29.53 -28.65
CA CYS A 431 1.04 -30.92 -28.74
C CYS A 431 -0.13 -31.90 -28.87
N ILE A 432 -1.20 -31.70 -28.10
CA ILE A 432 -2.38 -32.57 -28.08
C ILE A 432 -3.15 -32.47 -29.41
N ASP A 433 -3.35 -31.25 -29.91
CA ASP A 433 -4.04 -31.03 -31.19
C ASP A 433 -3.24 -31.60 -32.36
N GLN A 434 -1.91 -31.48 -32.33
CA GLN A 434 -1.04 -32.10 -33.33
C GLN A 434 -1.13 -33.62 -33.27
N ALA A 435 -1.06 -34.22 -32.07
CA ALA A 435 -1.20 -35.67 -31.90
C ALA A 435 -2.53 -36.18 -32.46
N LYS A 436 -3.64 -35.48 -32.18
CA LYS A 436 -4.97 -35.80 -32.72
C LYS A 436 -5.02 -35.67 -34.24
N ALA A 437 -4.41 -34.62 -34.80
CA ALA A 437 -4.32 -34.42 -36.25
C ALA A 437 -3.54 -35.55 -36.94
N ASP A 438 -2.54 -36.11 -36.26
CA ASP A 438 -1.75 -37.25 -36.73
C ASP A 438 -2.44 -38.61 -36.45
N GLY A 439 -3.68 -38.62 -35.97
CA GLY A 439 -4.46 -39.83 -35.68
C GLY A 439 -4.02 -40.57 -34.42
N CYS A 440 -3.21 -39.95 -33.56
CA CYS A 440 -2.70 -40.54 -32.34
C CYS A 440 -3.63 -40.28 -31.14
N THR A 441 -3.52 -41.14 -30.11
CA THR A 441 -4.28 -41.01 -28.86
C THR A 441 -3.36 -40.52 -27.73
N VAL A 442 -3.81 -39.54 -26.94
CA VAL A 442 -3.06 -39.08 -25.77
C VAL A 442 -3.35 -39.98 -24.57
N GLU A 443 -2.37 -40.75 -24.12
CA GLU A 443 -2.49 -41.67 -22.99
C GLU A 443 -2.03 -41.05 -21.67
N SER A 444 -1.15 -40.05 -21.68
CA SER A 444 -0.72 -39.40 -20.44
C SER A 444 -0.33 -37.94 -20.63
N TYR A 445 -0.55 -37.15 -19.58
CA TYR A 445 -0.10 -35.77 -19.48
C TYR A 445 0.43 -35.50 -18.08
N SER A 446 1.66 -34.99 -18.01
CA SER A 446 2.30 -34.51 -16.80
C SER A 446 2.84 -33.11 -17.05
N SER A 447 2.51 -32.15 -16.19
CA SER A 447 3.04 -30.78 -16.30
C SER A 447 3.57 -30.29 -14.96
N PHE A 448 4.82 -29.89 -14.93
CA PHE A 448 5.48 -29.38 -13.74
C PHE A 448 6.11 -28.03 -14.03
N CYS A 449 5.78 -27.02 -13.22
CA CYS A 449 6.25 -25.65 -13.39
C CYS A 449 6.76 -25.05 -12.08
N GLY A 450 7.77 -24.19 -12.15
CA GLY A 450 8.31 -23.48 -11.01
C GLY A 450 9.00 -22.17 -11.39
N GLY A 451 8.58 -21.08 -10.76
CA GLY A 451 9.38 -19.86 -10.63
C GLY A 451 10.29 -19.98 -9.42
N LEU A 452 11.60 -19.91 -9.64
CA LEU A 452 12.67 -20.20 -8.69
C LEU A 452 13.71 -19.06 -8.75
N PRO A 453 14.57 -18.87 -7.74
CA PRO A 453 15.82 -18.16 -7.97
C PRO A 453 16.66 -18.90 -9.04
N ALA A 454 17.53 -18.19 -9.76
CA ALA A 454 18.57 -18.88 -10.51
C ALA A 454 19.44 -19.73 -9.56
N PRO A 455 20.04 -20.85 -10.01
CA PRO A 455 20.76 -21.77 -9.12
C PRO A 455 21.81 -21.06 -8.25
N GLU A 456 22.57 -20.13 -8.82
CA GLU A 456 23.58 -19.32 -8.12
C GLU A 456 23.00 -18.34 -7.07
N CYS A 457 21.69 -18.08 -7.10
CA CYS A 457 20.97 -17.22 -6.14
C CYS A 457 20.10 -18.02 -5.16
N SER A 458 20.24 -19.34 -5.13
CA SER A 458 19.43 -20.25 -4.31
C SER A 458 20.03 -20.57 -2.93
N ASP A 459 21.11 -19.90 -2.53
CA ASP A 459 21.83 -20.18 -1.28
C ASP A 459 21.09 -19.66 -0.04
N ASN A 460 20.02 -20.36 0.32
CA ASN A 460 19.27 -20.18 1.56
C ASN A 460 18.55 -21.49 1.93
N PRO A 461 18.05 -21.65 3.17
CA PRO A 461 17.48 -22.92 3.62
C PRO A 461 16.28 -23.40 2.78
N LEU A 462 15.44 -22.49 2.29
CA LEU A 462 14.30 -22.83 1.44
C LEU A 462 14.72 -23.05 -0.02
N ARG A 463 15.94 -22.64 -0.40
CA ARG A 463 16.40 -22.56 -1.79
C ARG A 463 15.41 -21.80 -2.66
N TYR A 464 14.81 -20.76 -2.08
CA TYR A 464 13.72 -20.00 -2.68
C TYR A 464 13.86 -18.51 -2.35
N LYS A 465 13.36 -17.67 -3.25
CA LYS A 465 13.29 -16.22 -3.06
C LYS A 465 11.97 -15.72 -3.60
N PHE A 466 11.46 -14.64 -3.02
CA PHE A 466 10.15 -14.10 -3.32
C PHE A 466 10.27 -12.80 -4.11
N SER A 467 9.59 -12.76 -5.26
CA SER A 467 9.37 -11.54 -6.07
C SER A 467 7.92 -11.06 -5.99
N TRP A 468 7.11 -11.65 -5.11
CA TRP A 468 5.75 -11.24 -4.74
C TRP A 468 5.44 -11.78 -3.34
N SER A 469 4.28 -11.42 -2.79
CA SER A 469 3.90 -11.88 -1.45
C SER A 469 3.97 -13.42 -1.29
N PRO A 470 4.70 -13.95 -0.29
CA PRO A 470 4.86 -15.39 -0.06
C PRO A 470 3.56 -16.14 0.26
N TYR A 471 2.49 -15.42 0.65
CA TYR A 471 1.28 -15.99 1.22
C TYR A 471 0.71 -17.15 0.39
N GLY A 472 0.54 -16.95 -0.92
CA GLY A 472 -0.01 -17.97 -1.81
C GLY A 472 0.92 -19.19 -1.98
N VAL A 473 2.24 -18.96 -1.98
CA VAL A 473 3.24 -20.04 -2.08
C VAL A 473 3.22 -20.91 -0.82
N LEU A 474 3.12 -20.28 0.35
CA LEU A 474 3.07 -20.95 1.63
C LEU A 474 1.75 -21.73 1.80
N LEU A 475 0.61 -21.13 1.44
CA LEU A 475 -0.72 -21.77 1.49
C LEU A 475 -0.79 -23.02 0.60
N ASN A 476 -0.09 -23.02 -0.54
CA ASN A 476 -0.08 -24.17 -1.44
C ASN A 476 0.52 -25.42 -0.78
N THR A 477 1.39 -25.28 0.22
CA THR A 477 2.03 -26.43 0.89
C THR A 477 1.06 -27.26 1.74
N ILE A 478 -0.07 -26.68 2.14
CA ILE A 478 -1.13 -27.36 2.89
C ILE A 478 -2.39 -27.64 2.07
N SER A 479 -2.38 -27.29 0.78
CA SER A 479 -3.51 -27.51 -0.12
C SER A 479 -3.66 -29.00 -0.47
N PRO A 480 -4.89 -29.50 -0.69
CA PRO A 480 -5.09 -30.87 -1.14
C PRO A 480 -4.64 -31.03 -2.60
N ALA A 481 -4.36 -32.28 -3.00
CA ALA A 481 -4.11 -32.60 -4.40
C ALA A 481 -4.89 -33.84 -4.87
N ILE A 482 -5.49 -33.80 -6.06
CA ILE A 482 -6.17 -34.92 -6.71
C ILE A 482 -5.63 -35.05 -8.12
N TYR A 483 -5.14 -36.22 -8.49
CA TYR A 483 -4.58 -36.46 -9.82
C TYR A 483 -4.78 -37.90 -10.24
N LEU A 484 -4.66 -38.16 -11.54
CA LEU A 484 -4.75 -39.51 -12.09
C LEU A 484 -3.35 -40.04 -12.36
N LYS A 485 -3.05 -41.25 -11.91
CA LYS A 485 -1.80 -41.92 -12.20
C LYS A 485 -2.04 -43.41 -12.38
N ASP A 486 -1.57 -43.96 -13.50
CA ASP A 486 -1.70 -45.40 -13.79
C ASP A 486 -3.15 -45.91 -13.65
N ASN A 487 -4.11 -45.16 -14.18
CA ASN A 487 -5.56 -45.41 -14.11
C ASN A 487 -6.17 -45.31 -12.70
N GLN A 488 -5.41 -44.84 -11.71
CA GLN A 488 -5.88 -44.68 -10.33
C GLN A 488 -5.98 -43.21 -9.96
N VAL A 489 -7.12 -42.81 -9.41
CA VAL A 489 -7.29 -41.48 -8.83
C VAL A 489 -6.59 -41.46 -7.48
N ILE A 490 -5.55 -40.64 -7.37
CA ILE A 490 -4.80 -40.43 -6.14
C ILE A 490 -5.29 -39.13 -5.51
N SER A 491 -5.72 -39.21 -4.26
CA SER A 491 -6.17 -38.06 -3.45
C SER A 491 -5.24 -37.87 -2.26
N VAL A 492 -4.61 -36.71 -2.20
CA VAL A 492 -3.75 -36.24 -1.12
C VAL A 492 -4.54 -35.25 -0.27
N PRO A 493 -4.74 -35.51 1.04
CA PRO A 493 -5.54 -34.65 1.89
C PRO A 493 -4.85 -33.29 2.15
N PRO A 494 -5.62 -32.27 2.57
CA PRO A 494 -5.05 -31.00 3.00
C PRO A 494 -4.25 -31.16 4.31
N GLY A 495 -3.54 -30.10 4.72
CA GLY A 495 -2.82 -30.05 6.01
C GLY A 495 -1.35 -30.47 5.94
N GLY A 496 -0.77 -30.54 4.73
CA GLY A 496 0.67 -30.72 4.53
C GLY A 496 1.10 -32.12 4.08
N ALA A 497 0.18 -33.08 3.96
CA ALA A 497 0.45 -34.41 3.39
C ALA A 497 1.01 -34.34 1.96
N LEU A 498 0.79 -33.20 1.28
CA LEU A 498 1.39 -32.88 0.00
C LEU A 498 2.93 -32.94 0.01
N LEU A 499 3.55 -32.54 1.11
CA LEU A 499 5.00 -32.52 1.23
C LEU A 499 5.60 -33.93 1.34
N ASP A 500 4.83 -34.89 1.85
CA ASP A 500 5.26 -36.30 2.01
C ASP A 500 5.27 -37.08 0.68
N VAL A 501 4.50 -36.61 -0.31
CA VAL A 501 4.43 -37.23 -1.66
C VAL A 501 5.36 -36.57 -2.68
N THR A 502 6.20 -35.63 -2.23
CA THR A 502 7.20 -34.94 -3.05
C THR A 502 8.19 -35.94 -3.66
N LYS A 503 8.55 -35.74 -4.92
CA LYS A 503 9.50 -36.61 -5.65
C LYS A 503 10.66 -35.83 -6.24
N PRO A 504 11.86 -36.42 -6.32
CA PRO A 504 12.94 -35.89 -7.15
C PRO A 504 12.49 -35.75 -8.61
N MET A 505 13.01 -34.71 -9.28
CA MET A 505 12.64 -34.34 -10.64
C MET A 505 13.91 -34.23 -11.51
N ASP A 506 14.43 -35.37 -11.94
CA ASP A 506 15.77 -35.47 -12.55
C ASP A 506 15.78 -35.30 -14.09
N PHE A 507 14.70 -34.75 -14.66
CA PHE A 507 14.53 -34.63 -16.13
C PHE A 507 15.47 -33.58 -16.77
N ILE A 508 16.10 -32.73 -15.97
CA ILE A 508 17.23 -31.87 -16.40
C ILE A 508 18.40 -32.10 -15.41
N PRO A 509 19.42 -32.89 -15.77
CA PRO A 509 20.48 -33.30 -14.84
C PRO A 509 21.24 -32.17 -14.14
N GLY A 510 21.28 -30.97 -14.74
CA GLY A 510 21.94 -29.80 -14.16
C GLY A 510 21.18 -29.14 -12.99
N PHE A 511 19.92 -29.52 -12.73
CA PHE A 511 19.14 -28.95 -11.65
C PHE A 511 18.76 -30.02 -10.61
N ASN A 512 18.91 -29.68 -9.33
CA ASN A 512 18.51 -30.53 -8.21
C ASN A 512 17.07 -30.22 -7.80
N LEU A 513 16.10 -30.68 -8.60
CA LEU A 513 14.69 -30.35 -8.44
C LEU A 513 13.93 -31.41 -7.63
N GLU A 514 12.87 -30.95 -6.99
CA GLU A 514 11.81 -31.77 -6.42
C GLU A 514 10.46 -31.23 -6.90
N GLY A 515 9.43 -32.08 -6.93
CA GLY A 515 8.09 -31.63 -7.28
C GLY A 515 6.99 -32.40 -6.58
N PHE A 516 5.89 -31.70 -6.36
CA PHE A 516 4.68 -32.20 -5.72
C PHE A 516 3.43 -31.76 -6.52
N PRO A 517 2.33 -32.54 -6.50
CA PRO A 517 1.14 -32.25 -7.30
C PRO A 517 0.40 -30.97 -6.86
N ASN A 518 -0.36 -30.38 -7.76
CA ASN A 518 -1.13 -29.16 -7.51
C ASN A 518 -2.63 -29.42 -7.60
N ARG A 519 -3.37 -29.01 -6.57
CA ARG A 519 -4.84 -28.90 -6.58
C ARG A 519 -5.49 -30.11 -7.27
N ASP A 520 -6.44 -29.90 -8.16
CA ASP A 520 -7.14 -30.98 -8.84
C ASP A 520 -6.76 -31.01 -10.33
N SER A 521 -5.95 -32.01 -10.70
CA SER A 521 -5.53 -32.25 -12.08
C SER A 521 -6.59 -32.96 -12.92
N THR A 522 -7.53 -33.68 -12.29
CA THR A 522 -8.52 -34.50 -13.01
C THR A 522 -9.47 -33.67 -13.86
N LYS A 523 -9.67 -32.40 -13.47
CA LYS A 523 -10.48 -31.41 -14.17
C LYS A 523 -9.96 -31.01 -15.56
N TYR A 524 -8.71 -31.32 -15.89
CA TYR A 524 -8.12 -30.92 -17.18
C TYR A 524 -8.33 -31.93 -18.31
N ALA A 525 -8.88 -33.13 -18.03
CA ALA A 525 -9.15 -34.13 -19.07
C ALA A 525 -10.12 -33.57 -20.13
N GLU A 526 -11.27 -33.04 -19.69
CA GLU A 526 -12.29 -32.49 -20.58
C GLU A 526 -11.82 -31.23 -21.33
N PRO A 527 -11.27 -30.17 -20.67
CA PRO A 527 -10.78 -28.98 -21.37
C PRO A 527 -9.68 -29.25 -22.41
N TYR A 528 -8.83 -30.26 -22.17
CA TYR A 528 -7.81 -30.67 -23.14
C TYR A 528 -8.34 -31.67 -24.18
N GLY A 529 -9.58 -32.16 -24.02
CA GLY A 529 -10.17 -33.20 -24.84
C GLY A 529 -9.38 -34.51 -24.81
N ILE A 530 -8.91 -34.91 -23.63
CA ILE A 530 -8.26 -36.21 -23.40
C ILE A 530 -9.32 -37.13 -22.79
N GLU A 531 -9.84 -38.07 -23.57
CA GLU A 531 -11.04 -38.85 -23.19
C GLU A 531 -10.77 -39.90 -22.11
N SER A 532 -9.59 -40.52 -22.11
CA SER A 532 -9.24 -41.58 -21.15
C SER A 532 -7.73 -41.56 -20.84
N PRO A 533 -7.23 -40.49 -20.19
CA PRO A 533 -5.84 -40.45 -19.79
C PRO A 533 -5.57 -41.56 -18.79
N ARG A 534 -4.46 -42.28 -18.93
CA ARG A 534 -3.94 -43.18 -17.90
C ARG A 534 -3.29 -42.39 -16.76
N THR A 535 -2.65 -41.28 -17.10
CA THR A 535 -1.99 -40.38 -16.14
C THR A 535 -2.32 -38.94 -16.50
N LEU A 536 -2.78 -38.16 -15.52
CA LEU A 536 -3.07 -36.75 -15.64
C LEU A 536 -2.66 -36.05 -14.34
N ILE A 537 -1.49 -35.41 -14.36
CA ILE A 537 -0.92 -34.74 -13.20
C ILE A 537 -0.36 -33.38 -13.56
N ARG A 538 -0.65 -32.40 -12.72
CA ARG A 538 0.01 -31.10 -12.71
C ARG A 538 0.68 -30.91 -11.37
N GLY A 539 1.82 -30.23 -11.33
CA GLY A 539 2.57 -30.03 -10.11
C GLY A 539 3.50 -28.83 -10.13
N THR A 540 4.03 -28.55 -8.95
CA THR A 540 4.95 -27.45 -8.70
C THR A 540 6.37 -27.99 -8.61
N LEU A 541 7.33 -27.28 -9.20
CA LEU A 541 8.76 -27.52 -9.04
C LEU A 541 9.35 -26.62 -7.97
N ARG A 542 10.24 -27.20 -7.16
CA ARG A 542 11.11 -26.51 -6.20
C ARG A 542 12.52 -27.08 -6.27
N PHE A 543 13.48 -26.38 -5.71
CA PHE A 543 14.78 -26.98 -5.45
C PHE A 543 14.68 -27.94 -4.26
N ARG A 544 15.42 -29.05 -4.36
CA ARG A 544 15.38 -30.12 -3.37
C ARG A 544 15.70 -29.60 -1.97
N GLY A 545 14.85 -29.95 -1.00
CA GLY A 545 14.96 -29.51 0.40
C GLY A 545 13.93 -28.45 0.80
N PHE A 546 13.27 -27.80 -0.15
CA PHE A 546 12.16 -26.87 0.13
C PHE A 546 11.05 -27.56 0.93
N SER A 547 10.58 -28.72 0.47
CA SER A 547 9.47 -29.46 1.08
C SER A 547 9.84 -30.00 2.46
N SER A 548 11.10 -30.39 2.66
CA SER A 548 11.59 -30.79 3.99
C SER A 548 11.57 -29.62 4.97
N ALA A 549 12.04 -28.44 4.55
CA ALA A 549 12.00 -27.24 5.37
C ALA A 549 10.55 -26.84 5.69
N MET A 550 9.68 -26.78 4.67
CA MET A 550 8.26 -26.44 4.84
C MET A 550 7.49 -27.42 5.72
N SER A 551 7.87 -28.70 5.74
CA SER A 551 7.28 -29.69 6.67
C SER A 551 7.49 -29.26 8.13
N GLY A 552 8.63 -28.63 8.46
CA GLY A 552 8.85 -28.05 9.79
C GLY A 552 7.84 -26.94 10.12
N PHE A 553 7.51 -26.09 9.16
CA PHE A 553 6.55 -24.99 9.33
C PHE A 553 5.15 -25.54 9.61
N VAL A 554 4.74 -26.55 8.84
CA VAL A 554 3.44 -27.20 9.01
C VAL A 554 3.35 -27.87 10.39
N LYS A 555 4.38 -28.62 10.81
CA LYS A 555 4.41 -29.31 12.13
C LYS A 555 4.33 -28.35 13.32
N LEU A 556 4.78 -27.11 13.14
CA LEU A 556 4.73 -26.04 14.15
C LEU A 556 3.47 -25.17 14.06
N GLY A 557 2.54 -25.45 13.13
CA GLY A 557 1.33 -24.66 12.98
C GLY A 557 1.56 -23.26 12.39
N LEU A 558 2.70 -23.04 11.71
CA LEU A 558 3.05 -21.75 11.11
C LEU A 558 2.29 -21.46 9.81
N ILE A 559 1.75 -22.50 9.15
CA ILE A 559 0.90 -22.36 7.97
C ILE A 559 -0.57 -22.43 8.40
N ASN A 560 -1.00 -21.38 9.11
CA ASN A 560 -2.34 -21.29 9.69
C ASN A 560 -3.05 -20.00 9.25
N THR A 561 -4.22 -20.19 8.62
CA THR A 561 -5.08 -19.13 8.07
C THR A 561 -6.11 -18.61 9.06
N GLU A 562 -6.23 -19.21 10.24
CA GLU A 562 -7.18 -18.75 11.24
C GLU A 562 -6.73 -17.40 11.84
N PRO A 563 -7.68 -16.50 12.17
CA PRO A 563 -7.39 -15.26 12.85
C PRO A 563 -6.59 -15.50 14.13
N CYS A 564 -5.51 -14.74 14.31
CA CYS A 564 -4.65 -14.85 15.48
C CYS A 564 -4.68 -13.52 16.27
N PRO A 565 -5.49 -13.41 17.34
CA PRO A 565 -5.58 -12.18 18.13
C PRO A 565 -4.25 -11.71 18.73
N LEU A 566 -3.30 -12.63 18.93
CA LEU A 566 -1.95 -12.33 19.43
C LEU A 566 -1.10 -11.51 18.45
N LEU A 567 -1.42 -11.56 17.16
CA LEU A 567 -0.68 -10.88 16.09
C LEU A 567 -1.42 -9.66 15.55
N GLY A 568 -2.63 -9.40 16.06
CA GLY A 568 -3.43 -8.25 15.69
C GLY A 568 -2.65 -6.94 15.88
N HIS A 569 -2.99 -5.93 15.09
CA HIS A 569 -2.32 -4.62 15.13
C HIS A 569 -2.42 -3.91 16.49
N THR A 570 -3.40 -4.29 17.31
CA THR A 570 -3.64 -3.76 18.67
C THR A 570 -3.04 -4.63 19.78
N ALA A 571 -2.43 -5.76 19.45
CA ALA A 571 -1.83 -6.66 20.42
C ALA A 571 -0.42 -6.20 20.79
N SER A 572 0.01 -6.44 22.04
CA SER A 572 1.40 -6.24 22.42
C SER A 572 2.31 -7.07 21.51
N PRO A 573 3.47 -6.53 21.07
CA PRO A 573 4.43 -7.30 20.26
C PRO A 573 4.78 -8.61 20.94
N VAL A 574 4.70 -9.71 20.17
CA VAL A 574 5.04 -11.06 20.60
C VAL A 574 6.29 -11.49 19.84
N SER A 575 7.24 -12.13 20.52
CA SER A 575 8.44 -12.67 19.84
C SER A 575 8.15 -13.99 19.11
N TRP A 576 8.98 -14.36 18.14
CA TRP A 576 8.85 -15.65 17.45
C TRP A 576 8.89 -16.84 18.42
N LYS A 577 9.80 -16.80 19.41
CA LYS A 577 9.86 -17.80 20.49
C LYS A 577 8.56 -17.85 21.29
N GLU A 578 8.02 -16.71 21.71
CA GLU A 578 6.78 -16.67 22.49
C GLU A 578 5.58 -17.21 21.69
N LEU A 579 5.48 -16.87 20.41
CA LEU A 579 4.45 -17.39 19.52
C LEU A 579 4.55 -18.92 19.41
N LEU A 580 5.75 -19.45 19.18
CA LEU A 580 5.98 -20.89 19.07
C LEU A 580 5.75 -21.62 20.39
N CYS A 581 6.18 -21.08 21.52
CA CYS A 581 5.87 -21.63 22.85
C CYS A 581 4.35 -21.80 23.00
N LYS A 582 3.56 -20.77 22.64
CA LYS A 582 2.09 -20.85 22.68
C LYS A 582 1.53 -21.90 21.70
N GLN A 583 2.06 -22.00 20.49
CA GLN A 583 1.62 -23.00 19.50
C GLN A 583 1.84 -24.44 19.94
N ILE A 584 2.94 -24.71 20.65
CA ILE A 584 3.28 -26.07 21.11
C ILE A 584 2.84 -26.36 22.56
N GLY A 585 2.19 -25.40 23.23
CA GLY A 585 1.71 -25.55 24.61
C GLY A 585 2.79 -25.48 25.69
N LEU A 586 3.88 -24.77 25.43
CA LEU A 586 5.01 -24.55 26.36
C LEU A 586 4.90 -23.20 27.06
N SER A 587 5.40 -23.10 28.31
CA SER A 587 5.49 -21.81 29.01
C SER A 587 6.44 -20.85 28.27
N THR A 588 6.11 -19.57 28.22
CA THR A 588 7.00 -18.53 27.63
C THR A 588 8.24 -18.26 28.48
N SER A 589 8.23 -18.67 29.76
CA SER A 589 9.34 -18.46 30.71
C SER A 589 10.45 -19.52 30.66
N VAL A 590 10.39 -20.47 29.71
CA VAL A 590 11.39 -21.54 29.60
C VAL A 590 12.74 -21.03 29.11
N SER A 591 13.81 -21.73 29.50
CA SER A 591 15.14 -21.47 28.95
C SER A 591 15.18 -21.75 27.45
N SER A 592 16.09 -21.10 26.73
CA SER A 592 16.23 -21.30 25.28
C SER A 592 16.60 -22.74 24.91
N SER A 593 17.36 -23.46 25.77
CA SER A 593 17.68 -24.87 25.56
C SER A 593 16.43 -25.75 25.57
N VAL A 594 15.56 -25.61 26.58
CA VAL A 594 14.33 -26.39 26.71
C VAL A 594 13.36 -26.07 25.57
N PHE A 595 13.29 -24.80 25.16
CA PHE A 595 12.52 -24.39 24.00
C PHE A 595 13.01 -25.05 22.71
N GLU A 596 14.31 -24.97 22.43
CA GLU A 596 14.88 -25.56 21.20
C GLU A 596 14.76 -27.08 21.18
N ASP A 597 14.94 -27.76 22.32
CA ASP A 597 14.73 -29.20 22.44
C ASP A 597 13.26 -29.58 22.13
N ALA A 598 12.29 -28.84 22.66
CA ALA A 598 10.88 -29.08 22.39
C ALA A 598 10.52 -28.88 20.91
N ILE A 599 11.09 -27.86 20.26
CA ILE A 599 10.93 -27.63 18.82
C ILE A 599 11.57 -28.78 18.03
N TYR A 600 12.77 -29.22 18.40
CA TYR A 600 13.49 -30.32 17.75
C TYR A 600 12.69 -31.63 17.78
N GLU A 601 12.08 -31.97 18.92
CA GLU A 601 11.16 -33.10 19.01
C GLU A 601 9.94 -32.92 18.09
N ARG A 602 9.31 -31.74 18.10
CA ARG A 602 8.07 -31.48 17.35
C ARG A 602 8.26 -31.57 15.83
N ILE A 603 9.43 -31.16 15.32
CA ILE A 603 9.75 -31.23 13.89
C ILE A 603 10.25 -32.63 13.46
N GLY A 604 10.40 -33.56 14.41
CA GLY A 604 10.79 -34.95 14.19
C GLY A 604 12.28 -35.21 14.22
N ARG A 605 13.04 -34.49 15.07
CA ARG A 605 14.50 -34.61 15.25
C ARG A 605 15.29 -34.52 13.94
N ASP A 606 14.98 -33.50 13.16
CA ASP A 606 15.60 -33.24 11.86
C ASP A 606 16.50 -32.01 11.93
N ASP A 607 17.81 -32.22 11.81
CA ASP A 607 18.82 -31.16 11.90
C ASP A 607 18.63 -30.09 10.82
N PHE A 608 18.28 -30.49 9.60
CA PHE A 608 18.10 -29.57 8.48
C PHE A 608 16.90 -28.63 8.71
N ARG A 609 15.77 -29.16 9.21
CA ARG A 609 14.61 -28.34 9.60
C ARG A 609 14.96 -27.39 10.74
N MET A 610 15.68 -27.88 11.75
CA MET A 610 16.08 -27.05 12.89
C MET A 610 16.97 -25.89 12.46
N GLN A 611 17.99 -26.17 11.64
CA GLN A 611 18.88 -25.15 11.08
C GLN A 611 18.11 -24.16 10.19
N SER A 612 17.14 -24.64 9.41
CA SER A 612 16.30 -23.78 8.58
C SER A 612 15.49 -22.78 9.41
N LEU A 613 14.84 -23.24 10.48
CA LEU A 613 14.08 -22.37 11.40
C LEU A 613 14.99 -21.34 12.08
N ARG A 614 16.18 -21.77 12.52
CA ARG A 614 17.17 -20.89 13.17
C ARG A 614 17.67 -19.80 12.21
N TRP A 615 18.07 -20.18 10.99
CA TRP A 615 18.56 -19.24 9.98
C TRP A 615 17.49 -18.22 9.59
N LEU A 616 16.23 -18.66 9.50
CA LEU A 616 15.10 -17.78 9.20
C LEU A 616 14.69 -16.89 10.38
N GLY A 617 15.33 -17.02 11.55
CA GLY A 617 15.04 -16.22 12.74
C GLY A 617 13.72 -16.60 13.43
N LEU A 618 13.10 -17.72 13.07
CA LEU A 618 11.80 -18.14 13.58
C LEU A 618 11.87 -18.73 14.99
N LEU A 619 13.07 -18.88 15.56
CA LEU A 619 13.31 -19.33 16.93
C LEU A 619 13.80 -18.20 17.86
N SER A 620 13.85 -16.97 17.34
CA SER A 620 14.49 -15.83 18.01
C SER A 620 13.52 -15.03 18.88
N GLU A 621 14.08 -14.05 19.60
CA GLU A 621 13.31 -13.02 20.30
C GLU A 621 12.92 -11.84 19.39
N GLU A 622 13.16 -11.93 18.06
CA GLU A 622 12.67 -10.92 17.11
C GLU A 622 11.14 -10.83 17.16
N PRO A 623 10.56 -9.62 17.10
CA PRO A 623 9.12 -9.46 17.11
C PRO A 623 8.48 -10.02 15.83
N VAL A 624 7.36 -10.72 15.99
CA VAL A 624 6.55 -11.21 14.88
C VAL A 624 5.86 -10.02 14.20
N PRO A 625 5.89 -9.90 12.86
CA PRO A 625 5.16 -8.83 12.17
C PRO A 625 3.66 -8.89 12.46
N HIS A 626 3.04 -7.75 12.78
CA HIS A 626 1.59 -7.68 12.96
C HIS A 626 0.85 -8.13 11.69
N ALA A 627 -0.13 -9.01 11.86
CA ALA A 627 -0.96 -9.55 10.80
C ALA A 627 -2.24 -10.19 11.36
N GLU A 628 -3.26 -10.35 10.52
CA GLU A 628 -4.52 -10.99 10.92
C GLU A 628 -4.37 -12.48 11.24
N THR A 629 -3.42 -13.17 10.58
CA THR A 629 -3.20 -14.62 10.70
C THR A 629 -1.71 -14.92 10.86
N ILE A 630 -1.38 -16.11 11.38
CA ILE A 630 0.02 -16.56 11.52
C ILE A 630 0.67 -16.68 10.15
N LEU A 631 -0.06 -17.24 9.18
CA LEU A 631 0.43 -17.36 7.80
C LEU A 631 0.78 -16.00 7.20
N ALA A 632 -0.03 -14.97 7.44
CA ALA A 632 0.26 -13.62 6.95
C ALA A 632 1.49 -13.01 7.64
N ALA A 633 1.70 -13.26 8.93
CA ALA A 633 2.90 -12.81 9.63
C ALA A 633 4.16 -13.52 9.13
N VAL A 634 4.11 -14.84 8.94
CA VAL A 634 5.20 -15.64 8.34
C VAL A 634 5.50 -15.14 6.93
N ALA A 635 4.47 -14.86 6.12
CA ALA A 635 4.65 -14.34 4.78
C ALA A 635 5.40 -12.99 4.78
N LYS A 636 5.01 -12.04 5.64
CA LYS A 636 5.72 -10.75 5.77
C LYS A 636 7.18 -10.93 6.20
N HIS A 637 7.43 -11.82 7.16
CA HIS A 637 8.77 -12.11 7.66
C HIS A 637 9.68 -12.73 6.59
N LEU A 638 9.17 -13.71 5.85
CA LEU A 638 9.90 -14.34 4.76
C LEU A 638 10.10 -13.42 3.56
N GLU A 639 9.12 -12.56 3.25
CA GLU A 639 9.26 -11.55 2.19
C GLU A 639 10.43 -10.60 2.47
N ALA A 640 10.56 -10.15 3.72
CA ALA A 640 11.67 -9.30 4.14
C ALA A 640 13.03 -10.01 4.12
N LYS A 641 13.11 -11.29 4.52
CA LYS A 641 14.39 -12.02 4.58
C LYS A 641 14.82 -12.66 3.25
N LEU A 642 13.89 -13.01 2.37
CA LEU A 642 14.13 -13.80 1.15
C LEU A 642 13.75 -13.05 -0.14
N SER A 643 13.82 -11.71 -0.13
CA SER A 643 13.74 -10.91 -1.35
C SER A 643 14.97 -11.08 -2.23
N PHE A 644 14.82 -10.81 -3.52
CA PHE A 644 15.97 -10.72 -4.44
C PHE A 644 16.81 -9.48 -4.13
N ALA A 645 18.12 -9.67 -4.01
CA ALA A 645 19.09 -8.59 -3.89
C ALA A 645 19.40 -7.98 -5.27
N LYS A 646 20.00 -6.79 -5.28
CA LYS A 646 20.40 -6.11 -6.51
C LYS A 646 21.37 -7.00 -7.31
N GLY A 647 21.06 -7.25 -8.58
CA GLY A 647 21.89 -8.07 -9.48
C GLY A 647 21.59 -9.57 -9.44
N GLU A 648 20.79 -10.04 -8.48
CA GLU A 648 20.28 -11.41 -8.51
C GLU A 648 19.17 -11.56 -9.56
N ARG A 649 19.00 -12.79 -10.05
CA ARG A 649 18.00 -13.12 -11.07
C ARG A 649 17.19 -14.35 -10.66
N ASP A 650 15.94 -14.36 -11.09
CA ASP A 650 15.07 -15.53 -11.02
C ASP A 650 15.20 -16.40 -12.27
N MET A 651 14.48 -17.52 -12.25
CA MET A 651 14.40 -18.49 -13.30
C MET A 651 13.01 -19.11 -13.30
N VAL A 652 12.49 -19.40 -14.48
CA VAL A 652 11.30 -20.23 -14.68
C VAL A 652 11.74 -21.53 -15.32
N ILE A 653 11.30 -22.66 -14.75
CA ILE A 653 11.40 -23.98 -15.35
C ILE A 653 10.00 -24.55 -15.50
N MET A 654 9.68 -25.02 -16.69
CA MET A 654 8.46 -25.77 -16.98
C MET A 654 8.81 -27.01 -17.81
N ARG A 655 8.11 -28.11 -17.51
CA ARG A 655 8.18 -29.37 -18.24
C ARG A 655 6.78 -29.92 -18.45
N ASN A 656 6.38 -30.08 -19.71
CA ASN A 656 5.23 -30.88 -20.10
C ASN A 656 5.72 -32.19 -20.72
N ASP A 657 5.22 -33.31 -20.21
CA ASP A 657 5.38 -34.63 -20.80
C ASP A 657 4.02 -35.11 -21.31
N VAL A 658 3.93 -35.40 -22.61
CA VAL A 658 2.71 -35.88 -23.28
C VAL A 658 2.99 -37.25 -23.86
N GLY A 659 2.39 -38.30 -23.30
CA GLY A 659 2.47 -39.66 -23.82
C GLY A 659 1.41 -39.87 -24.89
N ILE A 660 1.86 -40.21 -26.09
CA ILE A 660 1.09 -40.28 -27.33
C ILE A 660 1.23 -41.71 -27.88
N ARG A 661 0.10 -42.40 -28.03
CA ARG A 661 0.01 -43.69 -28.69
C ARG A 661 -0.22 -43.50 -30.18
N HIS A 662 0.73 -43.92 -30.99
CA HIS A 662 0.62 -43.91 -32.44
C HIS A 662 -0.34 -45.00 -32.92
N PRO A 663 -0.98 -44.85 -34.11
CA PRO A 663 -1.77 -45.91 -34.74
C PRO A 663 -0.99 -47.21 -34.96
N THR A 664 0.34 -47.13 -35.08
CA THR A 664 1.25 -48.26 -35.21
C THR A 664 1.43 -49.05 -33.90
N GLY A 665 0.99 -48.50 -32.78
CA GLY A 665 1.10 -49.11 -31.44
C GLY A 665 2.25 -48.55 -30.60
N GLU A 666 3.22 -47.83 -31.18
CA GLU A 666 4.34 -47.24 -30.45
C GLU A 666 3.87 -46.16 -29.44
N LEU A 667 4.48 -46.12 -28.25
CA LEU A 667 4.27 -45.04 -27.28
C LEU A 667 5.40 -44.02 -27.40
N GLU A 668 5.09 -42.84 -27.90
CA GLU A 668 6.00 -41.69 -27.90
C GLU A 668 5.69 -40.79 -26.70
N THR A 669 6.68 -40.46 -25.88
CA THR A 669 6.57 -39.37 -24.90
C THR A 669 7.23 -38.12 -25.44
N LYS A 670 6.43 -37.10 -25.75
CA LYS A 670 6.91 -35.76 -26.09
C LYS A 670 7.23 -34.97 -24.83
N HIS A 671 8.39 -34.35 -24.86
CA HIS A 671 9.09 -33.74 -23.74
C HIS A 671 9.31 -32.26 -24.04
N ILE A 672 8.42 -31.39 -23.58
CA ILE A 672 8.40 -29.96 -23.89
C ILE A 672 8.91 -29.19 -22.68
N SER A 673 10.05 -28.53 -22.83
CA SER A 673 10.72 -27.79 -21.75
C SER A 673 10.83 -26.31 -22.06
N LEU A 674 10.52 -25.48 -21.08
CA LEU A 674 10.77 -24.04 -21.11
C LEU A 674 11.67 -23.68 -19.92
N VAL A 675 12.84 -23.10 -20.20
CA VAL A 675 13.75 -22.58 -19.17
C VAL A 675 14.07 -21.13 -19.51
N VAL A 676 13.71 -20.21 -18.62
CA VAL A 676 13.87 -18.77 -18.83
C VAL A 676 14.60 -18.19 -17.63
N TYR A 677 15.65 -17.40 -17.86
CA TYR A 677 16.33 -16.66 -16.80
C TYR A 677 15.91 -15.18 -16.81
N GLY A 678 15.82 -14.61 -15.62
CA GLY A 678 15.67 -13.18 -15.43
C GLY A 678 16.90 -12.43 -15.95
N ASP A 679 16.67 -11.22 -16.42
CA ASP A 679 17.75 -10.29 -16.75
C ASP A 679 18.05 -9.43 -15.52
N PRO A 680 19.25 -9.49 -14.93
CA PRO A 680 19.64 -8.65 -13.79
C PRO A 680 19.46 -7.14 -14.04
N ASN A 681 19.53 -6.70 -15.31
CA ASN A 681 19.35 -5.31 -15.73
C ASN A 681 18.01 -5.06 -16.43
N GLY A 682 17.14 -6.07 -16.47
CA GLY A 682 15.85 -6.03 -17.16
C GLY A 682 14.75 -6.65 -16.32
N TYR A 683 13.88 -7.42 -16.97
CA TYR A 683 12.77 -8.09 -16.30
C TYR A 683 13.16 -9.46 -15.75
N SER A 684 12.50 -9.83 -14.66
CA SER A 684 12.54 -11.19 -14.12
C SER A 684 11.93 -12.19 -15.11
N ALA A 685 12.35 -13.46 -15.05
CA ALA A 685 11.77 -14.54 -15.85
C ALA A 685 10.25 -14.63 -15.61
N MET A 686 9.83 -14.54 -14.33
CA MET A 686 8.42 -14.56 -13.95
C MET A 686 7.65 -13.36 -14.55
N ALA A 687 8.22 -12.17 -14.52
CA ALA A 687 7.56 -11.00 -15.09
C ALA A 687 7.37 -11.16 -16.61
N LYS A 688 8.38 -11.66 -17.33
CA LYS A 688 8.29 -11.91 -18.78
C LYS A 688 7.22 -12.95 -19.11
N THR A 689 7.27 -14.11 -18.45
CA THR A 689 6.41 -15.24 -18.76
C THR A 689 4.96 -15.07 -18.28
N VAL A 690 4.69 -14.12 -17.39
CA VAL A 690 3.32 -13.73 -17.01
C VAL A 690 2.84 -12.51 -17.78
N GLY A 691 3.69 -11.49 -17.92
CA GLY A 691 3.32 -10.21 -18.51
C GLY A 691 3.13 -10.27 -20.03
N TYR A 692 4.04 -10.93 -20.77
CA TYR A 692 3.94 -10.97 -22.23
C TYR A 692 2.70 -11.71 -22.74
N PRO A 693 2.30 -12.90 -22.21
CA PRO A 693 1.05 -13.53 -22.64
C PRO A 693 -0.17 -12.63 -22.45
N ALA A 694 -0.28 -11.94 -21.31
CA ALA A 694 -1.36 -11.00 -21.05
C ALA A 694 -1.33 -9.79 -22.01
N ALA A 695 -0.16 -9.22 -22.26
CA ALA A 695 0.00 -8.09 -23.17
C ALA A 695 -0.32 -8.46 -24.63
N ILE A 696 0.06 -9.67 -25.06
CA ILE A 696 -0.28 -10.22 -26.37
C ILE A 696 -1.79 -10.42 -26.50
N ALA A 697 -2.45 -11.02 -25.50
CA ALA A 697 -3.91 -11.17 -25.51
C ALA A 697 -4.63 -9.82 -25.61
N VAL A 698 -4.17 -8.81 -24.87
CA VAL A 698 -4.71 -7.45 -24.94
C VAL A 698 -4.57 -6.89 -26.35
N ARG A 699 -3.39 -7.03 -26.96
CA ARG A 699 -3.17 -6.60 -28.35
C ARG A 699 -4.11 -7.30 -29.32
N MET A 700 -4.29 -8.62 -29.18
CA MET A 700 -5.18 -9.39 -30.04
C MET A 700 -6.65 -8.98 -29.89
N VAL A 701 -7.11 -8.68 -28.67
CA VAL A 701 -8.47 -8.15 -28.44
C VAL A 701 -8.62 -6.76 -29.06
N LEU A 702 -7.66 -5.86 -28.85
CA LEU A 702 -7.69 -4.49 -29.40
C LEU A 702 -7.67 -4.45 -30.93
N ASN A 703 -6.97 -5.41 -31.55
CA ASN A 703 -6.88 -5.56 -33.00
C ASN A 703 -8.06 -6.32 -33.62
N GLY A 704 -8.96 -6.87 -32.81
CA GLY A 704 -10.08 -7.69 -33.29
C GLY A 704 -9.68 -9.09 -33.78
N GLU A 705 -8.49 -9.58 -33.41
CA GLU A 705 -8.02 -10.94 -33.68
C GLU A 705 -8.75 -11.97 -32.78
N LEU A 706 -9.17 -11.55 -31.58
CA LEU A 706 -10.00 -12.34 -30.67
C LEU A 706 -11.44 -11.80 -30.65
N THR A 707 -12.36 -12.54 -31.27
CA THR A 707 -13.76 -12.13 -31.43
C THR A 707 -14.74 -12.88 -30.53
N THR A 708 -14.33 -14.02 -29.95
CA THR A 708 -15.15 -14.82 -29.04
C THR A 708 -15.60 -14.01 -27.83
N LYS A 709 -16.90 -14.07 -27.51
CA LYS A 709 -17.52 -13.36 -26.37
C LYS A 709 -17.67 -14.27 -25.16
N GLY A 710 -17.83 -13.67 -23.99
CA GLY A 710 -17.84 -14.39 -22.71
C GLY A 710 -16.45 -14.52 -22.09
N LEU A 711 -16.29 -15.45 -21.15
CA LEU A 711 -14.99 -15.78 -20.58
C LEU A 711 -14.29 -16.81 -21.46
N VAL A 712 -13.03 -16.55 -21.78
CA VAL A 712 -12.22 -17.37 -22.68
C VAL A 712 -10.88 -17.69 -22.02
N VAL A 713 -10.34 -18.87 -22.34
CA VAL A 713 -9.04 -19.37 -21.87
C VAL A 713 -8.18 -19.78 -23.08
N PRO A 714 -6.84 -19.78 -22.98
CA PRO A 714 -5.95 -19.97 -24.13
C PRO A 714 -5.78 -21.44 -24.54
N MET A 715 -6.88 -22.19 -24.63
CA MET A 715 -6.89 -23.62 -24.99
C MET A 715 -7.34 -23.88 -26.43
N THR A 716 -7.73 -22.84 -27.17
CA THR A 716 -8.18 -22.96 -28.57
C THR A 716 -7.10 -22.48 -29.54
N LYS A 717 -6.98 -23.13 -30.71
CA LYS A 717 -5.90 -22.91 -31.68
C LYS A 717 -5.80 -21.47 -32.18
N ASN A 718 -6.92 -20.78 -32.33
CA ASN A 718 -6.97 -19.37 -32.70
C ASN A 718 -6.40 -18.43 -31.62
N ILE A 719 -6.22 -18.91 -30.39
CA ILE A 719 -5.58 -18.18 -29.29
C ILE A 719 -4.14 -18.64 -29.11
N TYR A 720 -3.93 -19.93 -28.83
CA TYR A 720 -2.59 -20.39 -28.42
C TYR A 720 -1.55 -20.26 -29.52
N SER A 721 -1.90 -20.52 -30.78
CA SER A 721 -0.94 -20.51 -31.89
C SER A 721 -0.33 -19.13 -32.15
N PRO A 722 -1.12 -18.04 -32.31
CA PRO A 722 -0.55 -16.70 -32.46
C PRO A 722 0.16 -16.22 -31.20
N VAL A 723 -0.31 -16.60 -30.00
CA VAL A 723 0.35 -16.21 -28.75
C VAL A 723 1.72 -16.87 -28.63
N LEU A 724 1.83 -18.19 -28.80
CA LEU A 724 3.10 -18.92 -28.75
C LEU A 724 4.11 -18.38 -29.77
N LYS A 725 3.66 -18.07 -30.99
CA LYS A 725 4.51 -17.46 -32.01
C LYS A 725 5.09 -16.11 -31.56
N ARG A 726 4.25 -15.23 -31.01
CA ARG A 726 4.71 -13.91 -30.50
C ARG A 726 5.60 -14.05 -29.26
N LEU A 727 5.34 -15.03 -28.39
CA LEU A 727 6.22 -15.32 -27.25
C LEU A 727 7.60 -15.79 -27.71
N GLN A 728 7.67 -16.56 -28.80
CA GLN A 728 8.94 -16.96 -29.41
C GLN A 728 9.74 -15.74 -29.92
N GLU A 729 9.06 -14.75 -30.50
CA GLU A 729 9.65 -13.47 -30.93
C GLU A 729 10.19 -12.65 -29.75
N GLU A 730 9.58 -12.76 -28.56
CA GLU A 730 10.09 -12.20 -27.28
C GLU A 730 11.23 -13.02 -26.65
N GLY A 731 11.72 -14.06 -27.33
CA GLY A 731 12.80 -14.92 -26.85
C GLY A 731 12.37 -16.00 -25.85
N LEU A 732 11.06 -16.24 -25.68
CA LEU A 732 10.54 -17.32 -24.84
C LEU A 732 10.39 -18.59 -25.69
N GLN A 733 11.49 -19.33 -25.83
CA GLN A 733 11.54 -20.54 -26.65
C GLN A 733 11.38 -21.81 -25.80
N CYS A 734 10.56 -22.74 -26.29
CA CYS A 734 10.48 -24.09 -25.74
C CYS A 734 11.32 -25.08 -26.56
N ILE A 735 11.87 -26.08 -25.89
CA ILE A 735 12.61 -27.19 -26.50
C ILE A 735 11.73 -28.43 -26.41
N THR A 736 11.46 -29.06 -27.55
CA THR A 736 10.73 -30.32 -27.63
C THR A 736 11.69 -31.47 -27.97
N LYS A 737 11.62 -32.55 -27.21
CA LYS A 737 12.28 -33.83 -27.48
C LYS A 737 11.24 -34.95 -27.48
N SER A 738 11.60 -36.11 -28.00
CA SER A 738 10.74 -37.29 -27.97
C SER A 738 11.53 -38.51 -27.51
N THR A 739 10.87 -39.38 -26.74
CA THR A 739 11.35 -40.73 -26.44
C THR A 739 10.30 -41.72 -26.91
N ILE A 740 10.71 -42.84 -27.49
CA ILE A 740 9.79 -43.89 -27.96
C ILE A 740 10.07 -45.14 -27.12
N SER A 741 9.00 -45.76 -26.62
CA SER A 741 9.02 -47.08 -26.02
C SER A 741 8.09 -48.00 -26.80
N GLU A 742 8.58 -49.19 -27.12
CA GLU A 742 7.79 -50.28 -27.74
C GLU A 742 6.75 -50.85 -26.78
#